data_AF-A0A316UEA2-F1
#
_entry.id   AF-A0A316UEA2-F1
#
_cell.length_a   1.000
_cell.length_b   1.000
_cell.length_c   1.000
_cell.angle_alpha   90.00
_cell.angle_beta   90.00
_cell.angle_gamma   90.00
#
_symmetry.space_group_name_H-M   'P 1'
#
loop_
_entity.id
_entity.type
_entity.pdbx_description
1 polymer ?
#
loop_
_entity_poly.entity_id
_entity_poly.type
_entity_poly.pdbx_seq_one_letter_code
_entity_poly.pdbx_strand_id
1 'polypeptide(L)'
;MMIRINRAHDGKVIEVKQALSQFNSIDDLLHAISLATAIPSDGIICMTGDGAQLNDELLATLSTEDQGQTTEFFVFNRDFLYTDVDVLSQDLAVEPALAPAPSSIDLVQPPTPRSLEAIVAWSHSILEYVHSHASTSQHHHSALSTIQRSTSVALLNLLSHSHNVKDGSLSAKVSNEGQLGRMQRLLGGYQRDLEILGLVRVNPALLPPSSGSSSKRTLGDFVSRVKMGAVADACNRVFEELQSQQNELAGNSSQLEADTRDLTSEVEGTSIDPSTETLEEALQAETRAEELTAYLVDTCSPDSNGWPVADKLDGSTINEIQQAVEELYLLDEVARESVRRLTADKNDMTARCLSLLGDISSLQSDYADLSAGLAAFDTELKSGRVDGFRHLTRLNNMLWAYGATVIEIVRRREFTKYFLAKSQALAELMAKASSRERKRRNKYRTSIAGQLPWEVKGMDEAPPSLEISTSRSTETTPELDRQDLQGLLQLIGEIEDTLAKADAISGDSSGGPLARSKKDLQELIARLDSLDDEFAVLVEKNLLGLDEDWEGGSEDGNGSDSSDGDMIKKPTRRRVNNGSRAGDDILAITQKENERLQQENRDLNKQAEAREMSDHQRYQSELTALRSECSAARLENRRLKEELNSVTREKASAMSEVETLRGDVDLERERRLNMQEELSLLRKEAQAARKEEEQARREASEEAERLAEAELHVQDLQNELEEARAARIDASNRIESLLSEGSNVEKELSAAQEHIEDLLAQLGQARQDAREARDAHAEAEATKERLVRSHRAEADGDRAILEENLREHRSELETARAELERIKDTTKAEVEAAQTLRGQLRGADEAHEELVKTMEAAKDASAEAELAMRHPTKSYTSSTCAVFFKVSFR
;
A
#
# COMPACT_ATOMS: atom_id res chain seq x y z
N MET A 1 5.02 12.66 -28.83
CA MET A 1 5.34 12.08 -30.18
C MET A 1 4.73 10.67 -30.33
N MET A 2 5.49 9.61 -30.61
CA MET A 2 5.09 8.23 -30.27
C MET A 2 5.64 7.91 -28.87
N ILE A 3 4.97 7.03 -28.14
CA ILE A 3 5.44 6.51 -26.85
C ILE A 3 6.06 5.13 -27.09
N ARG A 4 7.24 4.88 -26.53
CA ARG A 4 7.87 3.56 -26.55
C ARG A 4 7.69 2.86 -25.20
N ILE A 5 7.04 1.71 -25.22
CA ILE A 5 6.85 0.84 -24.05
C ILE A 5 7.85 -0.31 -24.18
N ASN A 6 8.70 -0.46 -23.16
CA ASN A 6 9.65 -1.55 -23.01
C ASN A 6 9.11 -2.51 -21.95
N ARG A 7 8.68 -3.72 -22.35
CA ARG A 7 8.16 -4.73 -21.43
C ARG A 7 9.32 -5.51 -20.80
N ALA A 8 9.50 -5.36 -19.49
CA ALA A 8 10.73 -5.73 -18.80
C ALA A 8 11.02 -7.24 -18.81
N HIS A 9 9.99 -8.07 -18.64
CA HIS A 9 10.13 -9.52 -18.44
C HIS A 9 10.35 -10.34 -19.72
N ASP A 10 10.15 -9.76 -20.91
CA ASP A 10 10.43 -10.46 -22.19
C ASP A 10 11.23 -9.61 -23.19
N GLY A 11 11.62 -8.40 -22.80
CA GLY A 11 12.37 -7.46 -23.64
C GLY A 11 11.59 -6.91 -24.83
N LYS A 12 10.26 -7.03 -24.85
CA LYS A 12 9.46 -6.63 -26.01
C LYS A 12 9.24 -5.11 -26.03
N VAL A 13 9.71 -4.49 -27.10
CA VAL A 13 9.47 -3.07 -27.40
C VAL A 13 8.16 -2.93 -28.18
N ILE A 14 7.32 -1.97 -27.77
CA ILE A 14 6.01 -1.67 -28.36
C ILE A 14 5.87 -0.16 -28.56
N GLU A 15 5.65 0.29 -29.80
CA GLU A 15 5.50 1.71 -30.12
C GLU A 15 4.02 2.11 -30.25
N VAL A 16 3.55 2.89 -29.28
CA VAL A 16 2.19 3.44 -29.22
C VAL A 16 2.14 4.76 -30.00
N LYS A 17 1.21 4.84 -30.96
CA LYS A 17 1.11 5.94 -31.93
C LYS A 17 0.38 7.18 -31.42
N GLN A 18 -0.11 7.15 -30.18
CA GLN A 18 -0.67 8.28 -29.47
C GLN A 18 0.45 9.08 -28.78
N ALA A 19 0.26 10.39 -28.62
CA ALA A 19 1.20 11.26 -27.93
C ALA A 19 0.88 11.37 -26.44
N LEU A 20 1.87 11.66 -25.60
CA LEU A 20 1.68 11.70 -24.14
C LEU A 20 0.65 12.75 -23.72
N SER A 21 0.66 13.89 -24.40
CA SER A 21 -0.31 14.99 -24.30
C SER A 21 -1.75 14.66 -24.75
N GLN A 22 -2.08 13.39 -25.03
CA GLN A 22 -3.45 12.92 -25.33
C GLN A 22 -4.11 12.19 -24.16
N PHE A 23 -3.37 11.88 -23.09
CA PHE A 23 -3.85 11.25 -21.86
C PHE A 23 -4.09 12.33 -20.79
N ASN A 24 -5.20 12.28 -20.05
CA ASN A 24 -5.58 13.33 -19.10
C ASN A 24 -5.30 12.96 -17.64
N SER A 25 -5.13 11.66 -17.38
CA SER A 25 -4.76 11.08 -16.08
C SER A 25 -3.75 9.96 -16.29
N ILE A 26 -3.11 9.52 -15.20
CA ILE A 26 -2.32 8.29 -15.19
C ILE A 26 -3.16 7.06 -15.60
N ASP A 27 -4.43 6.99 -15.21
CA ASP A 27 -5.33 5.86 -15.51
C ASP A 27 -5.60 5.71 -17.02
N ASP A 28 -5.82 6.82 -17.75
CA ASP A 28 -5.99 6.81 -19.21
C ASP A 28 -4.77 6.14 -19.89
N LEU A 29 -3.56 6.45 -19.40
CA LEU A 29 -2.29 5.95 -19.93
C LEU A 29 -2.02 4.51 -19.49
N LEU A 30 -2.27 4.15 -18.22
CA LEU A 30 -2.13 2.77 -17.72
C LEU A 30 -3.11 1.83 -18.42
N HIS A 31 -4.33 2.28 -18.75
CA HIS A 31 -5.28 1.50 -19.55
C HIS A 31 -4.76 1.28 -21.00
N ALA A 32 -4.17 2.30 -21.63
CA ALA A 32 -3.55 2.15 -22.94
C ALA A 32 -2.31 1.23 -22.92
N ILE A 33 -1.49 1.29 -21.87
CA ILE A 33 -0.37 0.37 -21.63
C ILE A 33 -0.89 -1.06 -21.40
N SER A 34 -1.98 -1.23 -20.64
CA SER A 34 -2.63 -2.53 -20.39
C SER A 34 -3.10 -3.18 -21.70
N LEU A 35 -3.82 -2.43 -22.55
CA LEU A 35 -4.23 -2.89 -23.88
C LEU A 35 -3.05 -3.23 -24.81
N ALA A 36 -1.91 -2.53 -24.67
CA ALA A 36 -0.72 -2.78 -25.48
C ALA A 36 0.14 -3.96 -24.99
N THR A 37 0.23 -4.17 -23.67
CA THR A 37 1.13 -5.15 -23.03
C THR A 37 0.44 -6.45 -22.60
N ALA A 38 -0.90 -6.47 -22.57
CA ALA A 38 -1.75 -7.53 -22.02
C ALA A 38 -1.56 -7.81 -20.51
N ILE A 39 -0.99 -6.86 -19.76
CA ILE A 39 -0.91 -6.87 -18.29
C ILE A 39 -2.16 -6.11 -17.75
N PRO A 40 -2.84 -6.56 -16.68
CA PRO A 40 -3.91 -5.79 -16.05
C PRO A 40 -3.43 -4.41 -15.58
N SER A 41 -4.30 -3.39 -15.61
CA SER A 41 -3.98 -2.02 -15.13
C SER A 41 -3.34 -2.02 -13.74
N ASP A 42 -3.95 -2.78 -12.83
CA ASP A 42 -3.65 -2.83 -11.40
C ASP A 42 -2.34 -3.61 -11.11
N GLY A 43 -1.89 -4.40 -12.10
CA GLY A 43 -0.64 -5.15 -12.11
C GLY A 43 0.51 -4.44 -12.83
N ILE A 44 0.30 -3.26 -13.42
CA ILE A 44 1.36 -2.51 -14.10
C ILE A 44 2.15 -1.66 -13.08
N ILE A 45 3.47 -1.89 -13.04
CA ILE A 45 4.43 -0.92 -12.50
C ILE A 45 5.10 -0.25 -13.70
N CYS A 46 4.97 1.08 -13.79
CA CYS A 46 5.49 1.88 -14.90
C CYS A 46 6.55 2.87 -14.40
N MET A 47 7.74 2.85 -15.04
CA MET A 47 8.87 3.74 -14.74
C MET A 47 9.36 4.48 -16.00
N THR A 48 9.98 5.64 -15.84
CA THR A 48 10.73 6.31 -16.92
C THR A 48 12.11 5.67 -17.11
N GLY A 49 12.82 6.04 -18.18
CA GLY A 49 14.21 5.63 -18.40
C GLY A 49 15.21 6.07 -17.32
N ASP A 50 14.83 6.98 -16.40
CA ASP A 50 15.66 7.46 -15.29
C ASP A 50 15.37 6.73 -13.97
N GLY A 51 14.46 5.74 -13.96
CA GLY A 51 14.04 5.04 -12.73
C GLY A 51 12.99 5.80 -11.90
N ALA A 52 12.41 6.90 -12.40
CA ALA A 52 11.28 7.55 -11.73
C ALA A 52 10.00 6.74 -11.97
N GLN A 53 9.29 6.36 -10.90
CA GLN A 53 7.95 5.76 -11.02
C GLN A 53 6.95 6.80 -11.51
N LEU A 54 6.05 6.39 -12.40
CA LEU A 54 5.05 7.27 -12.98
C LEU A 54 3.97 7.63 -11.94
N ASN A 55 3.83 8.93 -11.67
CA ASN A 55 2.77 9.56 -10.86
C ASN A 55 2.14 10.71 -11.68
N ASP A 56 0.93 11.19 -11.33
CA ASP A 56 0.27 12.28 -12.08
C ASP A 56 1.10 13.57 -12.19
N GLU A 57 1.83 13.96 -11.14
CA GLU A 57 2.73 15.13 -11.18
C GLU A 57 3.86 14.95 -12.21
N LEU A 58 4.40 13.74 -12.32
CA LEU A 58 5.44 13.39 -13.29
C LEU A 58 4.85 13.35 -14.71
N LEU A 59 3.66 12.77 -14.88
CA LEU A 59 2.95 12.71 -16.16
C LEU A 59 2.61 14.12 -16.68
N ALA A 60 2.14 15.01 -15.81
CA ALA A 60 1.89 16.40 -16.14
C ALA A 60 3.18 17.12 -16.57
N THR A 61 4.28 16.91 -15.84
CA THR A 61 5.61 17.48 -16.18
C THR A 61 6.07 17.01 -17.56
N LEU A 62 6.15 15.69 -17.77
CA LEU A 62 6.54 15.08 -19.06
C LEU A 62 5.64 15.54 -20.22
N SER A 63 4.33 15.71 -19.97
CA SER A 63 3.38 16.19 -20.99
C SER A 63 3.60 17.67 -21.39
N THR A 64 4.25 18.48 -20.54
CA THR A 64 4.69 19.85 -20.91
C THR A 64 6.06 19.88 -21.60
N GLU A 65 6.87 18.84 -21.38
CA GLU A 65 8.23 18.68 -21.94
C GLU A 65 8.28 17.90 -23.28
N ASP A 66 7.17 17.26 -23.72
CA ASP A 66 6.99 16.49 -24.99
C ASP A 66 7.11 17.33 -26.30
N GLN A 67 7.93 18.38 -26.29
CA GLN A 67 8.15 19.31 -27.42
C GLN A 67 9.19 18.80 -28.44
N GLY A 68 9.62 17.53 -28.39
CA GLY A 68 10.55 17.01 -29.39
C GLY A 68 11.18 15.63 -29.21
N GLN A 69 10.79 14.81 -28.23
CA GLN A 69 11.42 13.51 -27.97
C GLN A 69 10.41 12.35 -27.93
N THR A 70 10.89 11.12 -28.16
CA THR A 70 10.14 9.87 -27.95
C THR A 70 10.23 9.51 -26.47
N THR A 71 9.11 9.57 -25.74
CA THR A 71 9.07 9.14 -24.34
C THR A 71 9.25 7.63 -24.24
N GLU A 72 10.18 7.16 -23.42
CA GLU A 72 10.41 5.74 -23.15
C GLU A 72 9.93 5.37 -21.74
N PHE A 73 9.05 4.38 -21.64
CA PHE A 73 8.57 3.80 -20.39
C PHE A 73 9.00 2.33 -20.26
N PHE A 74 9.31 1.92 -19.05
CA PHE A 74 9.65 0.56 -18.66
C PHE A 74 8.51 -0.01 -17.82
N VAL A 75 7.97 -1.15 -18.27
CA VAL A 75 6.76 -1.75 -17.72
C VAL A 75 7.05 -3.14 -17.17
N PHE A 76 6.82 -3.28 -15.88
CA PHE A 76 6.99 -4.50 -15.11
C PHE A 76 5.60 -5.04 -14.73
N ASN A 77 5.46 -6.37 -14.64
CA ASN A 77 4.24 -6.99 -14.11
C ASN A 77 4.42 -7.24 -12.62
N ARG A 78 3.54 -6.71 -11.79
CA ARG A 78 3.54 -6.86 -10.33
C ARG A 78 3.28 -8.30 -9.90
N ASP A 79 2.42 -9.03 -10.62
CA ASP A 79 2.04 -10.42 -10.27
C ASP A 79 3.27 -11.36 -10.29
N PHE A 80 4.27 -11.02 -11.11
CA PHE A 80 5.51 -11.77 -11.25
C PHE A 80 6.44 -11.62 -10.04
N LEU A 81 6.24 -10.60 -9.19
CA LEU A 81 6.98 -10.41 -7.93
C LEU A 81 6.46 -11.31 -6.79
N TYR A 82 5.29 -11.92 -6.96
CA TYR A 82 4.65 -12.82 -5.98
C TYR A 82 4.61 -14.28 -6.46
N THR A 83 5.16 -14.57 -7.64
CA THR A 83 5.18 -15.89 -8.28
C THR A 83 6.58 -16.52 -8.12
N ASP A 84 6.65 -17.85 -8.01
CA ASP A 84 7.92 -18.58 -7.95
C ASP A 84 8.75 -18.35 -9.24
N VAL A 85 9.98 -17.86 -9.09
CA VAL A 85 10.88 -17.51 -10.20
C VAL A 85 11.26 -18.75 -11.01
N ASP A 86 11.41 -19.93 -10.38
CA ASP A 86 11.73 -21.17 -11.09
C ASP A 86 10.56 -21.62 -11.99
N VAL A 87 9.31 -21.37 -11.58
CA VAL A 87 8.11 -21.68 -12.38
C VAL A 87 7.91 -20.64 -13.47
N LEU A 88 7.99 -19.36 -13.12
CA LEU A 88 7.76 -18.24 -14.04
C LEU A 88 8.81 -18.18 -15.16
N SER A 89 10.07 -18.50 -14.87
CA SER A 89 11.13 -18.58 -15.88
C SER A 89 10.93 -19.75 -16.86
N GLN A 90 10.36 -20.87 -16.41
CA GLN A 90 9.96 -21.98 -17.29
C GLN A 90 8.75 -21.61 -18.15
N ASP A 91 7.73 -20.95 -17.60
CA ASP A 91 6.54 -20.51 -18.34
C ASP A 91 6.83 -19.39 -19.36
N LEU A 92 7.88 -18.58 -19.14
CA LEU A 92 8.35 -17.53 -20.06
C LEU A 92 9.48 -17.99 -21.01
N ALA A 93 10.00 -19.20 -20.88
CA ALA A 93 11.08 -19.70 -21.71
C ALA A 93 10.64 -19.88 -23.17
N VAL A 94 11.48 -19.42 -24.10
CA VAL A 94 11.23 -19.51 -25.55
C VAL A 94 12.06 -20.66 -26.16
N GLU A 95 11.45 -21.48 -27.00
CA GLU A 95 12.16 -22.47 -27.83
C GLU A 95 12.76 -21.81 -29.09
N PRO A 96 13.96 -22.21 -29.55
CA PRO A 96 14.62 -21.59 -30.70
C PRO A 96 13.86 -21.87 -32.01
N ALA A 97 13.34 -20.81 -32.63
CA ALA A 97 12.51 -20.87 -33.84
C ALA A 97 13.36 -21.13 -35.11
N LEU A 98 13.80 -22.37 -35.30
CA LEU A 98 14.64 -22.77 -36.43
C LEU A 98 13.82 -23.14 -37.69
N ALA A 99 14.26 -22.64 -38.84
CA ALA A 99 13.78 -23.09 -40.15
C ALA A 99 14.04 -24.61 -40.34
N PRO A 100 13.34 -25.31 -41.26
CA PRO A 100 13.71 -26.69 -41.61
C PRO A 100 15.17 -26.79 -42.06
N ALA A 101 15.79 -27.95 -41.87
CA ALA A 101 17.15 -28.19 -42.33
C ALA A 101 17.23 -28.13 -43.87
N PRO A 102 18.27 -27.51 -44.46
CA PRO A 102 18.41 -27.42 -45.91
C PRO A 102 18.60 -28.80 -46.54
N SER A 103 18.05 -29.01 -47.73
CA SER A 103 18.29 -30.21 -48.50
C SER A 103 19.72 -30.22 -49.05
N SER A 104 20.42 -31.36 -48.94
CA SER A 104 21.72 -31.56 -49.59
C SER A 104 21.58 -31.51 -51.11
N ILE A 105 22.41 -30.74 -51.81
CA ILE A 105 22.42 -30.64 -53.27
C ILE A 105 23.74 -31.19 -53.85
N ASP A 106 23.64 -32.25 -54.66
CA ASP A 106 24.80 -32.85 -55.33
C ASP A 106 25.07 -32.14 -56.67
N LEU A 107 26.31 -31.71 -56.91
CA LEU A 107 26.73 -31.19 -58.21
C LEU A 107 26.85 -32.32 -59.24
N VAL A 108 25.85 -32.42 -60.13
CA VAL A 108 25.88 -33.35 -61.26
C VAL A 108 26.97 -32.92 -62.25
N GLN A 109 27.95 -33.80 -62.50
CA GLN A 109 28.99 -33.59 -63.51
C GLN A 109 28.74 -34.48 -64.75
N PRO A 110 28.79 -33.93 -65.99
CA PRO A 110 28.91 -32.51 -66.33
C PRO A 110 27.64 -31.71 -65.97
N PRO A 111 27.76 -30.41 -65.64
CA PRO A 111 26.63 -29.58 -65.25
C PRO A 111 25.59 -29.47 -66.37
N THR A 112 24.33 -29.67 -66.00
CA THR A 112 23.18 -29.47 -66.88
C THR A 112 22.49 -28.13 -66.56
N PRO A 113 21.78 -27.50 -67.51
CA PRO A 113 20.98 -26.30 -67.23
C PRO A 113 20.05 -26.47 -66.02
N ARG A 114 19.40 -27.64 -65.89
CA ARG A 114 18.48 -27.93 -64.79
C ARG A 114 19.17 -28.12 -63.43
N SER A 115 20.43 -28.56 -63.40
CA SER A 115 21.21 -28.62 -62.15
C SER A 115 21.75 -27.24 -61.75
N LEU A 116 22.12 -26.39 -62.71
CA LEU A 116 22.46 -24.99 -62.44
C LEU A 116 21.24 -24.20 -61.93
N GLU A 117 20.09 -24.38 -62.57
CA GLU A 117 18.78 -23.85 -62.12
C GLU A 117 18.44 -24.30 -60.70
N ALA A 118 18.68 -25.57 -60.37
CA ALA A 118 18.47 -26.10 -59.02
C ALA A 118 19.45 -25.50 -57.99
N ILE A 119 20.73 -25.30 -58.33
CA ILE A 119 21.72 -24.65 -57.45
C ILE A 119 21.32 -23.20 -57.16
N VAL A 120 20.88 -22.45 -58.18
CA VAL A 120 20.43 -21.06 -58.00
C VAL A 120 19.14 -20.98 -57.18
N ALA A 121 18.18 -21.89 -57.38
CA ALA A 121 16.97 -21.93 -56.56
C ALA A 121 17.26 -22.32 -55.10
N TRP A 122 18.23 -23.22 -54.90
CA TRP A 122 18.68 -23.69 -53.58
C TRP A 122 19.45 -22.62 -52.81
N SER A 123 20.34 -21.86 -53.45
CA SER A 123 21.12 -20.80 -52.77
C SER A 123 20.23 -19.67 -52.27
N HIS A 124 19.21 -19.27 -53.04
CA HIS A 124 18.18 -18.33 -52.56
C HIS A 124 17.42 -18.89 -51.36
N SER A 125 17.04 -20.18 -51.37
CA SER A 125 16.33 -20.81 -50.25
C SER A 125 17.18 -20.89 -48.97
N ILE A 126 18.50 -21.02 -49.08
CA ILE A 126 19.40 -20.94 -47.92
C ILE A 126 19.57 -19.49 -47.48
N LEU A 127 19.71 -18.53 -48.39
CA LEU A 127 19.81 -17.12 -48.05
C LEU A 127 18.56 -16.63 -47.30
N GLU A 128 17.36 -17.08 -47.71
CA GLU A 128 16.11 -16.82 -46.96
C GLU A 128 16.14 -17.41 -45.54
N TYR A 129 16.74 -18.58 -45.32
CA TYR A 129 16.89 -19.16 -43.98
C TYR A 129 17.91 -18.38 -43.13
N VAL A 130 19.10 -18.09 -43.67
CA VAL A 130 20.15 -17.31 -42.99
C VAL A 130 19.63 -15.92 -42.62
N HIS A 131 18.97 -15.22 -43.55
CA HIS A 131 18.33 -13.92 -43.28
C HIS A 131 17.27 -14.01 -42.18
N SER A 132 16.43 -15.07 -42.20
CA SER A 132 15.44 -15.30 -41.14
C SER A 132 16.10 -15.56 -39.78
N HIS A 133 17.22 -16.29 -39.71
CA HIS A 133 17.94 -16.57 -38.46
C HIS A 133 18.72 -15.34 -37.96
N ALA A 134 19.34 -14.57 -38.86
CA ALA A 134 20.01 -13.32 -38.53
C ALA A 134 19.01 -12.27 -38.02
N SER A 135 17.85 -12.12 -38.68
CA SER A 135 16.77 -11.27 -38.18
C SER A 135 16.23 -11.76 -36.82
N THR A 136 16.05 -13.07 -36.63
CA THR A 136 15.66 -13.64 -35.33
C THR A 136 16.71 -13.33 -34.24
N SER A 137 18.00 -13.47 -34.57
CA SER A 137 19.13 -13.13 -33.70
C SER A 137 19.12 -11.65 -33.29
N GLN A 138 18.89 -10.73 -34.24
CA GLN A 138 18.72 -9.29 -33.94
C GLN A 138 17.57 -9.04 -32.95
N HIS A 139 16.43 -9.74 -33.10
CA HIS A 139 15.29 -9.59 -32.18
C HIS A 139 15.60 -10.14 -30.78
N HIS A 140 16.27 -11.30 -30.65
CA HIS A 140 16.69 -11.83 -29.34
C HIS A 140 17.70 -10.91 -28.65
N HIS A 141 18.68 -10.38 -29.38
CA HIS A 141 19.66 -9.42 -28.86
C HIS A 141 19.02 -8.08 -28.45
N SER A 142 18.08 -7.56 -29.24
CA SER A 142 17.30 -6.36 -28.87
C SER A 142 16.46 -6.60 -27.60
N ALA A 143 15.92 -7.81 -27.43
CA ALA A 143 15.20 -8.18 -26.21
C ALA A 143 16.15 -8.27 -24.99
N LEU A 144 17.33 -8.89 -25.14
CA LEU A 144 18.38 -8.94 -24.11
C LEU A 144 18.76 -7.54 -23.61
N SER A 145 19.06 -6.61 -24.52
CA SER A 145 19.39 -5.22 -24.19
C SER A 145 18.23 -4.51 -23.47
N THR A 146 17.00 -4.81 -23.86
CA THR A 146 15.80 -4.26 -23.22
C THR A 146 15.61 -4.82 -21.80
N ILE A 147 15.85 -6.13 -21.58
CA ILE A 147 15.76 -6.78 -20.27
C ILE A 147 16.80 -6.21 -19.31
N GLN A 148 18.09 -6.17 -19.71
CA GLN A 148 19.17 -5.62 -18.88
C GLN A 148 18.89 -4.15 -18.51
N ARG A 149 18.53 -3.30 -19.48
CA ARG A 149 18.20 -1.90 -19.22
C ARG A 149 16.97 -1.76 -18.30
N SER A 150 15.99 -2.66 -18.39
CA SER A 150 14.84 -2.69 -17.47
C SER A 150 15.29 -2.98 -16.03
N THR A 151 16.19 -3.95 -15.83
CA THR A 151 16.79 -4.23 -14.52
C THR A 151 17.56 -3.03 -13.98
N SER A 152 18.35 -2.34 -14.82
CA SER A 152 19.06 -1.11 -14.43
C SER A 152 18.10 0.02 -14.04
N VAL A 153 16.97 0.17 -14.73
CA VAL A 153 15.93 1.17 -14.42
C VAL A 153 15.25 0.87 -13.07
N ALA A 154 14.95 -0.40 -12.78
CA ALA A 154 14.44 -0.82 -11.47
C ALA A 154 15.47 -0.61 -10.35
N LEU A 155 16.76 -0.85 -10.61
CA LEU A 155 17.83 -0.55 -9.65
C LEU A 155 17.97 0.96 -9.39
N LEU A 156 17.86 1.81 -10.42
CA LEU A 156 17.86 3.28 -10.24
C LEU A 156 16.70 3.75 -9.34
N ASN A 157 15.53 3.12 -9.47
CA ASN A 157 14.38 3.37 -8.60
C ASN A 157 14.69 3.00 -7.13
N LEU A 158 15.24 1.81 -6.88
CA LEU A 158 15.70 1.38 -5.55
C LEU A 158 16.79 2.32 -4.98
N LEU A 159 17.80 2.69 -5.77
CA LEU A 159 18.89 3.58 -5.33
C LEU A 159 18.38 4.97 -4.95
N SER A 160 17.42 5.52 -5.71
CA SER A 160 16.75 6.77 -5.38
C SER A 160 15.96 6.67 -4.07
N HIS A 161 15.17 5.60 -3.89
CA HIS A 161 14.42 5.37 -2.64
C HIS A 161 15.35 5.18 -1.44
N SER A 162 16.38 4.33 -1.59
CA SER A 162 17.44 4.07 -0.61
C SER A 162 18.13 5.37 -0.15
N HIS A 163 18.50 6.26 -1.08
CA HIS A 163 19.11 7.55 -0.74
C HIS A 163 18.17 8.44 0.10
N ASN A 164 16.89 8.52 -0.27
CA ASN A 164 15.91 9.32 0.46
C ASN A 164 15.65 8.77 1.88
N VAL A 165 15.52 7.44 2.03
CA VAL A 165 15.36 6.80 3.35
C VAL A 165 16.65 6.93 4.18
N LYS A 166 17.83 6.87 3.55
CA LYS A 166 19.13 7.06 4.19
C LYS A 166 19.31 8.48 4.74
N ASP A 167 19.00 9.52 3.97
CA ASP A 167 19.08 10.90 4.46
C ASP A 167 18.09 11.15 5.61
N GLY A 168 16.88 10.56 5.51
CA GLY A 168 15.92 10.51 6.61
C GLY A 168 16.47 9.81 7.86
N SER A 169 17.09 8.64 7.70
CA SER A 169 17.72 7.84 8.75
C SER A 169 18.86 8.59 9.44
N LEU A 170 19.74 9.24 8.69
CA LEU A 170 20.84 10.05 9.23
C LEU A 170 20.33 11.29 9.99
N SER A 171 19.34 11.99 9.43
CA SER A 171 18.71 13.16 10.07
C SER A 171 17.99 12.78 11.37
N ALA A 172 17.20 11.70 11.34
CA ALA A 172 16.54 11.13 12.51
C ALA A 172 17.57 10.71 13.57
N LYS A 173 18.61 9.95 13.19
CA LYS A 173 19.66 9.51 14.09
C LYS A 173 20.35 10.67 14.81
N VAL A 174 20.71 11.76 14.12
CA VAL A 174 21.33 12.94 14.75
C VAL A 174 20.36 13.64 15.73
N SER A 175 19.09 13.76 15.38
CA SER A 175 18.04 14.26 16.29
C SER A 175 17.91 13.37 17.55
N ASN A 176 17.86 12.06 17.34
CA ASN A 176 17.62 11.06 18.36
C ASN A 176 18.81 10.91 19.31
N GLU A 177 20.05 10.87 18.80
CA GLU A 177 21.28 10.92 19.59
C GLU A 177 21.35 12.23 20.43
N GLY A 178 20.87 13.36 19.89
CA GLY A 178 20.73 14.61 20.63
C GLY A 178 19.74 14.52 21.81
N GLN A 179 18.63 13.80 21.63
CA GLN A 179 17.62 13.57 22.68
C GLN A 179 18.09 12.53 23.72
N LEU A 180 18.57 11.37 23.26
CA LEU A 180 19.15 10.32 24.12
C LEU A 180 20.35 10.86 24.91
N GLY A 181 21.25 11.61 24.28
CA GLY A 181 22.36 12.28 24.95
C GLY A 181 21.92 13.36 25.95
N ARG A 182 20.70 13.92 25.84
CA ARG A 182 20.09 14.75 26.90
C ARG A 182 19.52 13.89 28.04
N MET A 183 18.84 12.80 27.71
CA MET A 183 18.25 11.86 28.67
C MET A 183 19.33 11.22 29.56
N GLN A 184 20.43 10.76 28.95
CA GLN A 184 21.61 10.23 29.65
C GLN A 184 22.23 11.25 30.62
N ARG A 185 22.36 12.53 30.22
CA ARG A 185 22.86 13.60 31.10
C ARG A 185 21.95 13.88 32.28
N LEU A 186 20.63 13.73 32.13
CA LEU A 186 19.68 13.84 33.25
C LEU A 186 19.78 12.63 34.20
N LEU A 187 20.00 11.42 33.65
CA LEU A 187 20.20 10.19 34.43
C LEU A 187 21.55 10.14 35.17
N GLY A 188 22.62 10.73 34.62
CA GLY A 188 23.86 10.94 35.37
C GLY A 188 23.77 12.08 36.39
N GLY A 189 23.04 13.16 36.06
CA GLY A 189 23.02 14.38 36.87
C GLY A 189 22.09 14.37 38.09
N TYR A 190 20.97 13.64 38.07
CA TYR A 190 19.89 13.81 39.07
C TYR A 190 20.34 13.61 40.53
N GLN A 191 21.31 12.72 40.77
CA GLN A 191 21.78 12.42 42.13
C GLN A 191 22.63 13.57 42.68
N ARG A 192 23.48 14.17 41.83
CA ARG A 192 24.23 15.41 42.08
C ARG A 192 23.28 16.60 42.27
N ASP A 193 22.21 16.69 41.47
CA ASP A 193 21.18 17.74 41.60
C ASP A 193 20.45 17.64 42.96
N LEU A 194 20.10 16.43 43.43
CA LEU A 194 19.49 16.22 44.75
C LEU A 194 20.43 16.63 45.91
N GLU A 195 21.74 16.51 45.72
CA GLU A 195 22.76 16.94 46.70
C GLU A 195 22.92 18.47 46.70
N ILE A 196 23.05 19.10 45.52
CA ILE A 196 23.05 20.56 45.36
C ILE A 196 21.82 21.18 46.04
N LEU A 197 20.61 20.68 45.75
CA LEU A 197 19.37 21.20 46.34
C LEU A 197 19.30 20.97 47.86
N GLY A 198 19.95 19.93 48.38
CA GLY A 198 20.09 19.68 49.83
C GLY A 198 21.07 20.60 50.54
N LEU A 199 21.92 21.34 49.82
CA LEU A 199 22.83 22.35 50.36
C LEU A 199 22.24 23.77 50.27
N VAL A 200 21.43 24.05 49.24
CA VAL A 200 20.82 25.36 49.01
C VAL A 200 19.69 25.64 50.00
N ARG A 201 19.88 26.65 50.86
CA ARG A 201 18.90 27.12 51.85
C ARG A 201 17.87 28.07 51.22
N VAL A 202 16.61 27.91 51.61
CA VAL A 202 15.52 28.81 51.22
C VAL A 202 15.51 30.04 52.13
N ASN A 203 15.43 31.24 51.57
CA ASN A 203 15.34 32.47 52.36
C ASN A 203 14.02 32.48 53.15
N PRO A 204 14.04 32.73 54.48
CA PRO A 204 12.84 32.67 55.32
C PRO A 204 11.75 33.69 54.92
N ALA A 205 12.09 34.79 54.24
CA ALA A 205 11.11 35.75 53.73
C ALA A 205 10.15 35.16 52.66
N LEU A 206 10.50 34.01 52.07
CA LEU A 206 9.70 33.31 51.06
C LEU A 206 8.82 32.18 51.65
N LEU A 207 8.90 31.93 52.97
CA LEU A 207 8.16 30.85 53.63
C LEU A 207 6.89 31.39 54.32
N PRO A 208 5.74 30.71 54.21
CA PRO A 208 4.49 31.18 54.82
C PRO A 208 4.60 31.13 56.37
N PRO A 209 4.03 32.12 57.09
CA PRO A 209 4.23 32.30 58.53
C PRO A 209 3.64 31.19 59.41
N SER A 210 2.83 30.29 58.84
CA SER A 210 2.36 29.07 59.50
C SER A 210 3.44 27.98 59.66
N SER A 211 4.65 28.17 59.10
CA SER A 211 5.76 27.20 59.09
C SER A 211 6.53 27.08 60.42
N GLY A 212 5.82 27.12 61.56
CA GLY A 212 6.36 27.30 62.90
C GLY A 212 7.12 26.11 63.50
N SER A 213 8.34 25.82 63.01
CA SER A 213 9.41 25.12 63.75
C SER A 213 10.77 25.06 63.04
N SER A 214 10.81 25.08 61.71
CA SER A 214 11.99 24.70 60.92
C SER A 214 12.69 25.88 60.24
N SER A 215 13.56 26.60 60.97
CA SER A 215 14.27 27.80 60.48
C SER A 215 15.46 27.54 59.52
N LYS A 216 15.56 26.33 58.95
CA LYS A 216 16.68 25.89 58.09
C LYS A 216 16.23 24.99 56.94
N ARG A 217 15.11 25.29 56.27
CA ARG A 217 14.69 24.52 55.09
C ARG A 217 15.62 24.75 53.90
N THR A 218 15.83 23.68 53.16
CA THR A 218 16.60 23.60 51.90
C THR A 218 15.65 23.35 50.73
N LEU A 219 16.11 23.55 49.49
CA LEU A 219 15.31 23.18 48.32
C LEU A 219 15.04 21.66 48.27
N GLY A 220 15.99 20.86 48.76
CA GLY A 220 15.87 19.41 48.89
C GLY A 220 14.73 18.94 49.80
N ASP A 221 14.32 19.74 50.80
CA ASP A 221 13.17 19.39 51.67
C ASP A 221 11.83 19.39 50.93
N PHE A 222 11.75 20.04 49.77
CA PHE A 222 10.58 20.05 48.90
C PHE A 222 10.60 18.90 47.87
N VAL A 223 11.64 18.07 47.86
CA VAL A 223 11.84 16.98 46.88
C VAL A 223 12.11 15.64 47.59
N SER A 224 11.19 14.69 47.43
CA SER A 224 11.37 13.34 47.99
C SER A 224 12.44 12.56 47.21
N ARG A 225 13.65 12.46 47.78
CA ARG A 225 14.78 11.67 47.23
C ARG A 225 14.36 10.26 46.80
N VAL A 226 13.57 9.57 47.62
CA VAL A 226 13.07 8.20 47.34
C VAL A 226 12.19 8.17 46.08
N LYS A 227 11.29 9.15 45.91
CA LYS A 227 10.43 9.22 44.71
C LYS A 227 11.23 9.61 43.46
N MET A 228 12.21 10.50 43.59
CA MET A 228 13.08 10.87 42.47
C MET A 228 13.99 9.72 42.04
N GLY A 229 14.49 8.90 42.97
CA GLY A 229 15.18 7.64 42.66
C GLY A 229 14.30 6.70 41.85
N ALA A 230 13.08 6.40 42.32
CA ALA A 230 12.15 5.54 41.60
C ALA A 230 11.74 6.09 40.20
N VAL A 231 11.72 7.42 40.02
CA VAL A 231 11.55 8.04 38.71
C VAL A 231 12.80 7.88 37.83
N ALA A 232 14.00 8.04 38.38
CA ALA A 232 15.25 7.78 37.67
C ALA A 232 15.38 6.30 37.25
N ASP A 233 15.04 5.35 38.13
CA ASP A 233 15.04 3.91 37.85
C ASP A 233 14.07 3.51 36.71
N ALA A 234 12.95 4.23 36.59
CA ALA A 234 11.97 4.04 35.51
C ALA A 234 12.45 4.70 34.21
N CYS A 235 12.97 5.92 34.29
CA CYS A 235 13.60 6.63 33.18
C CYS A 235 14.80 5.86 32.60
N ASN A 236 15.61 5.22 33.44
CA ASN A 236 16.79 4.47 32.99
C ASN A 236 16.41 3.26 32.14
N ARG A 237 15.38 2.49 32.54
CA ARG A 237 14.86 1.38 31.73
C ARG A 237 14.31 1.84 30.39
N VAL A 238 13.56 2.94 30.38
CA VAL A 238 13.06 3.55 29.13
C VAL A 238 14.22 4.04 28.25
N PHE A 239 15.29 4.58 28.84
CA PHE A 239 16.48 4.97 28.10
C PHE A 239 17.24 3.78 27.51
N GLU A 240 17.43 2.70 28.28
CA GLU A 240 18.08 1.46 27.82
C GLU A 240 17.29 0.80 26.67
N GLU A 241 15.95 0.79 26.77
CA GLU A 241 15.04 0.28 25.73
C GLU A 241 15.10 1.12 24.44
N LEU A 242 14.97 2.45 24.55
CA LEU A 242 15.07 3.37 23.41
C LEU A 242 16.48 3.34 22.79
N GLN A 243 17.54 3.16 23.59
CA GLN A 243 18.89 3.01 23.08
C GLN A 243 19.07 1.67 22.35
N SER A 244 18.43 0.59 22.81
CA SER A 244 18.42 -0.70 22.10
C SER A 244 17.73 -0.57 20.74
N GLN A 245 16.52 0.00 20.69
CA GLN A 245 15.77 0.23 19.45
C GLN A 245 16.56 1.12 18.46
N GLN A 246 17.20 2.20 18.94
CA GLN A 246 18.01 3.07 18.08
C GLN A 246 19.25 2.36 17.52
N ASN A 247 19.84 1.43 18.27
CA ASN A 247 20.95 0.60 17.79
C ASN A 247 20.48 -0.45 16.78
N GLU A 248 19.30 -1.03 16.98
CA GLU A 248 18.66 -2.01 16.08
C GLU A 248 18.31 -1.37 14.73
N LEU A 249 17.61 -0.23 14.73
CA LEU A 249 17.31 0.54 13.52
C LEU A 249 18.59 0.99 12.78
N ALA A 250 19.65 1.36 13.52
CA ALA A 250 20.94 1.70 12.91
C ALA A 250 21.68 0.47 12.35
N GLY A 251 21.48 -0.72 12.93
CA GLY A 251 21.97 -1.98 12.41
C GLY A 251 21.28 -2.35 11.10
N ASN A 252 19.94 -2.36 11.10
CA ASN A 252 19.13 -2.66 9.92
C ASN A 252 19.43 -1.68 8.77
N SER A 253 19.53 -0.37 9.08
CA SER A 253 19.95 0.65 8.10
C SER A 253 21.35 0.41 7.53
N SER A 254 22.27 -0.17 8.30
CA SER A 254 23.63 -0.52 7.82
C SER A 254 23.68 -1.84 7.07
N GLN A 255 22.75 -2.76 7.34
CA GLN A 255 22.62 -4.05 6.64
C GLN A 255 22.01 -3.83 5.25
N LEU A 256 20.90 -3.09 5.15
CA LEU A 256 20.30 -2.71 3.87
C LEU A 256 21.26 -1.90 2.98
N GLU A 257 22.12 -1.07 3.59
CA GLU A 257 23.21 -0.39 2.88
C GLU A 257 24.35 -1.32 2.41
N ALA A 258 24.47 -2.54 2.93
CA ALA A 258 25.32 -3.59 2.40
C ALA A 258 24.61 -4.32 1.25
N ASP A 259 23.41 -4.84 1.51
CA ASP A 259 22.64 -5.67 0.57
C ASP A 259 22.33 -4.90 -0.73
N THR A 260 21.99 -3.62 -0.64
CA THR A 260 21.76 -2.75 -1.82
C THR A 260 23.03 -2.58 -2.68
N ARG A 261 24.22 -2.55 -2.06
CA ARG A 261 25.50 -2.42 -2.78
C ARG A 261 25.90 -3.73 -3.43
N ASP A 262 25.69 -4.83 -2.75
CA ASP A 262 26.03 -6.15 -3.26
C ASP A 262 25.10 -6.49 -4.44
N LEU A 263 23.79 -6.20 -4.34
CA LEU A 263 22.83 -6.25 -5.44
C LEU A 263 23.17 -5.29 -6.59
N THR A 264 23.61 -4.06 -6.30
CA THR A 264 24.14 -3.13 -7.33
C THR A 264 25.28 -3.77 -8.10
N SER A 265 26.22 -4.43 -7.40
CA SER A 265 27.37 -5.09 -8.04
C SER A 265 26.98 -6.34 -8.85
N GLU A 266 25.89 -7.04 -8.51
CA GLU A 266 25.38 -8.14 -9.34
C GLU A 266 24.72 -7.61 -10.61
N VAL A 267 23.88 -6.57 -10.52
CA VAL A 267 23.26 -5.93 -11.71
C VAL A 267 24.32 -5.35 -12.64
N GLU A 268 25.31 -4.62 -12.11
CA GLU A 268 26.46 -4.12 -12.89
C GLU A 268 27.34 -5.24 -13.44
N GLY A 269 27.33 -6.43 -12.81
CA GLY A 269 27.99 -7.64 -13.28
C GLY A 269 27.27 -8.35 -14.44
N THR A 270 26.04 -7.95 -14.78
CA THR A 270 25.32 -8.51 -15.95
C THR A 270 25.80 -7.85 -17.24
N SER A 271 26.54 -8.60 -18.06
CA SER A 271 27.00 -8.17 -19.39
C SER A 271 26.24 -8.90 -20.51
N ILE A 272 26.09 -8.21 -21.65
CA ILE A 272 25.56 -8.74 -22.92
C ILE A 272 26.68 -8.98 -23.93
N ASP A 273 27.94 -8.62 -23.63
CA ASP A 273 29.05 -8.64 -24.59
C ASP A 273 29.20 -9.99 -25.36
N PRO A 274 29.09 -11.18 -24.73
CA PRO A 274 29.13 -12.46 -25.45
C PRO A 274 27.97 -12.67 -26.43
N SER A 275 26.79 -12.10 -26.12
CA SER A 275 25.63 -12.08 -27.00
C SER A 275 25.77 -11.01 -28.11
N THR A 276 26.55 -9.94 -27.89
CA THR A 276 26.93 -9.02 -28.98
C THR A 276 27.84 -9.72 -29.98
N GLU A 277 28.86 -10.45 -29.51
CA GLU A 277 29.76 -11.25 -30.36
C GLU A 277 28.96 -12.30 -31.16
N THR A 278 28.03 -13.01 -30.51
CA THR A 278 27.16 -14.01 -31.16
C THR A 278 26.21 -13.38 -32.19
N LEU A 279 25.76 -12.13 -32.00
CA LEU A 279 25.02 -11.41 -33.03
C LEU A 279 25.94 -11.01 -34.20
N GLU A 280 27.15 -10.54 -33.94
CA GLU A 280 28.12 -10.20 -35.00
C GLU A 280 28.49 -11.43 -35.85
N GLU A 281 28.63 -12.63 -35.25
CA GLU A 281 28.77 -13.90 -35.98
C GLU A 281 27.61 -14.11 -36.98
N ALA A 282 26.36 -13.90 -36.55
CA ALA A 282 25.17 -14.08 -37.39
C ALA A 282 25.10 -13.09 -38.55
N LEU A 283 25.44 -11.81 -38.33
CA LEU A 283 25.41 -10.76 -39.37
C LEU A 283 26.59 -10.91 -40.36
N GLN A 284 27.73 -11.40 -39.90
CA GLN A 284 28.84 -11.80 -40.78
C GLN A 284 28.46 -13.02 -41.62
N ALA A 285 27.73 -13.99 -41.07
CA ALA A 285 27.23 -15.12 -41.83
C ALA A 285 26.16 -14.73 -42.88
N GLU A 286 25.26 -13.80 -42.54
CA GLU A 286 24.26 -13.22 -43.45
C GLU A 286 24.91 -12.51 -44.64
N THR A 287 25.77 -11.53 -44.38
CA THR A 287 26.46 -10.78 -45.45
C THR A 287 27.35 -11.66 -46.31
N ARG A 288 28.00 -12.69 -45.74
CA ARG A 288 28.77 -13.67 -46.51
C ARG A 288 27.88 -14.59 -47.36
N ALA A 289 26.69 -14.95 -46.87
CA ALA A 289 25.72 -15.73 -47.65
C ALA A 289 25.13 -14.91 -48.82
N GLU A 290 24.95 -13.59 -48.66
CA GLU A 290 24.59 -12.68 -49.76
C GLU A 290 25.68 -12.68 -50.86
N GLU A 291 26.96 -12.51 -50.49
CA GLU A 291 28.09 -12.55 -51.44
C GLU A 291 28.14 -13.86 -52.24
N LEU A 292 28.04 -15.00 -51.56
CA LEU A 292 28.10 -16.32 -52.17
C LEU A 292 26.88 -16.59 -53.07
N THR A 293 25.69 -16.17 -52.64
CA THR A 293 24.46 -16.31 -53.44
C THR A 293 24.55 -15.43 -54.69
N ALA A 294 25.06 -14.21 -54.58
CA ALA A 294 25.30 -13.33 -55.72
C ALA A 294 26.33 -13.91 -56.72
N TYR A 295 27.44 -14.48 -56.22
CA TYR A 295 28.43 -15.18 -57.05
C TYR A 295 27.83 -16.40 -57.78
N LEU A 296 27.03 -17.23 -57.07
CA LEU A 296 26.35 -18.37 -57.68
C LEU A 296 25.31 -17.93 -58.72
N VAL A 297 24.61 -16.81 -58.50
CA VAL A 297 23.69 -16.23 -59.49
C VAL A 297 24.45 -15.75 -60.73
N ASP A 298 25.50 -14.94 -60.58
CA ASP A 298 26.27 -14.42 -61.74
C ASP A 298 26.92 -15.55 -62.54
N THR A 299 27.42 -16.60 -61.86
CA THR A 299 28.12 -17.72 -62.50
C THR A 299 27.20 -18.77 -63.10
N CYS A 300 26.03 -19.04 -62.50
CA CYS A 300 25.15 -20.16 -62.89
C CYS A 300 23.87 -19.74 -63.65
N SER A 301 23.50 -18.45 -63.66
CA SER A 301 22.32 -17.97 -64.40
C SER A 301 22.54 -17.92 -65.92
N PRO A 302 21.47 -17.90 -66.74
CA PRO A 302 21.61 -17.82 -68.20
C PRO A 302 22.10 -16.46 -68.69
N ASP A 303 23.18 -16.47 -69.49
CA ASP A 303 23.71 -15.28 -70.16
C ASP A 303 22.88 -14.90 -71.41
N SER A 304 23.27 -13.82 -72.08
CA SER A 304 22.58 -13.32 -73.28
C SER A 304 22.62 -14.26 -74.50
N ASN A 305 23.40 -15.34 -74.43
CA ASN A 305 23.45 -16.43 -75.40
C ASN A 305 22.82 -17.75 -74.85
N GLY A 306 22.30 -17.76 -73.62
CA GLY A 306 21.61 -18.88 -72.98
C GLY A 306 22.29 -19.38 -71.70
N TRP A 307 21.82 -20.52 -71.18
CA TRP A 307 22.47 -21.18 -70.03
C TRP A 307 23.96 -21.42 -70.26
N PRO A 308 24.81 -21.37 -69.21
CA PRO A 308 26.20 -21.79 -69.30
C PRO A 308 26.28 -23.22 -69.83
N VAL A 309 26.72 -23.37 -71.08
CA VAL A 309 27.05 -24.68 -71.66
C VAL A 309 28.22 -25.24 -70.86
N ALA A 310 28.22 -26.54 -70.55
CA ALA A 310 29.28 -27.16 -69.75
C ALA A 310 30.71 -26.91 -70.31
N ASP A 311 30.83 -26.70 -71.63
CA ASP A 311 32.08 -26.32 -72.31
C ASP A 311 32.60 -24.89 -71.97
N LYS A 312 31.84 -24.06 -71.23
CA LYS A 312 32.26 -22.74 -70.71
C LYS A 312 32.75 -22.79 -69.25
N LEU A 313 32.36 -23.82 -68.48
CA LEU A 313 32.64 -23.92 -67.05
C LEU A 313 33.93 -24.73 -66.86
N ASP A 314 35.05 -24.02 -66.75
CA ASP A 314 36.35 -24.63 -66.46
C ASP A 314 36.31 -25.39 -65.14
N GLY A 315 37.08 -26.48 -65.05
CA GLY A 315 37.11 -27.34 -63.87
C GLY A 315 37.54 -26.66 -62.56
N SER A 316 38.15 -25.47 -62.62
CA SER A 316 38.34 -24.60 -61.45
C SER A 316 37.02 -23.99 -60.97
N THR A 317 36.25 -23.38 -61.88
CA THR A 317 34.96 -22.74 -61.56
C THR A 317 33.94 -23.74 -60.99
N ILE A 318 33.97 -25.00 -61.44
CA ILE A 318 33.12 -26.06 -60.88
C ILE A 318 33.52 -26.39 -59.42
N ASN A 319 34.80 -26.34 -59.09
CA ASN A 319 35.27 -26.51 -57.70
C ASN A 319 34.96 -25.28 -56.84
N GLU A 320 35.04 -24.07 -57.40
CA GLU A 320 34.67 -22.82 -56.71
C GLU A 320 33.16 -22.78 -56.40
N ILE A 321 32.30 -23.21 -57.35
CA ILE A 321 30.86 -23.40 -57.13
C ILE A 321 30.61 -24.45 -56.03
N GLN A 322 31.33 -25.58 -56.05
CA GLN A 322 31.21 -26.59 -54.98
C GLN A 322 31.62 -26.02 -53.62
N GLN A 323 32.71 -25.25 -53.54
CA GLN A 323 33.16 -24.59 -52.31
C GLN A 323 32.13 -23.56 -51.82
N ALA A 324 31.52 -22.77 -52.71
CA ALA A 324 30.44 -21.84 -52.35
C ALA A 324 29.18 -22.56 -51.83
N VAL A 325 28.84 -23.73 -52.38
CA VAL A 325 27.75 -24.60 -51.88
C VAL A 325 28.07 -25.19 -50.51
N GLU A 326 29.31 -25.68 -50.30
CA GLU A 326 29.76 -26.18 -49.00
C GLU A 326 29.84 -25.05 -47.95
N GLU A 327 30.30 -23.86 -48.33
CA GLU A 327 30.37 -22.68 -47.45
C GLU A 327 28.97 -22.18 -47.07
N LEU A 328 28.03 -22.06 -48.02
CA LEU A 328 26.63 -21.67 -47.71
C LEU A 328 25.95 -22.62 -46.72
N TYR A 329 26.21 -23.92 -46.80
CA TYR A 329 25.67 -24.89 -45.83
C TYR A 329 26.26 -24.68 -44.42
N LEU A 330 27.54 -24.31 -44.32
CA LEU A 330 28.16 -23.98 -43.03
C LEU A 330 27.60 -22.67 -42.44
N LEU A 331 27.31 -21.67 -43.28
CA LEU A 331 26.74 -20.39 -42.84
C LEU A 331 25.30 -20.52 -42.29
N ASP A 332 24.47 -21.41 -42.88
CA ASP A 332 23.16 -21.77 -42.31
C ASP A 332 23.29 -22.43 -40.93
N GLU A 333 24.27 -23.32 -40.71
CA GLU A 333 24.48 -23.91 -39.38
C GLU A 333 25.05 -22.90 -38.36
N VAL A 334 25.90 -21.95 -38.78
CA VAL A 334 26.34 -20.82 -37.93
C VAL A 334 25.16 -19.93 -37.54
N ALA A 335 24.27 -19.59 -38.47
CA ALA A 335 23.10 -18.76 -38.20
C ALA A 335 22.09 -19.47 -37.29
N ARG A 336 21.85 -20.79 -37.48
CA ARG A 336 21.08 -21.64 -36.56
C ARG A 336 21.67 -21.64 -35.16
N GLU A 337 22.97 -21.83 -35.05
CA GLU A 337 23.66 -21.91 -33.77
C GLU A 337 23.64 -20.56 -33.03
N SER A 338 23.76 -19.44 -33.74
CA SER A 338 23.58 -18.09 -33.17
C SER A 338 22.17 -17.91 -32.61
N VAL A 339 21.12 -18.37 -33.32
CA VAL A 339 19.73 -18.37 -32.80
C VAL A 339 19.60 -19.25 -31.56
N ARG A 340 20.20 -20.45 -31.53
CA ARG A 340 20.15 -21.33 -30.34
C ARG A 340 20.78 -20.65 -29.12
N ARG A 341 22.00 -20.10 -29.28
CA ARG A 341 22.72 -19.38 -28.21
C ARG A 341 21.93 -18.16 -27.73
N LEU A 342 21.53 -17.26 -28.63
CA LEU A 342 20.78 -16.04 -28.25
C LEU A 342 19.39 -16.33 -27.66
N THR A 343 18.79 -17.49 -27.97
CA THR A 343 17.58 -17.95 -27.29
C THR A 343 17.89 -18.42 -25.87
N ALA A 344 18.97 -19.19 -25.66
CA ALA A 344 19.42 -19.60 -24.33
C ALA A 344 19.82 -18.40 -23.47
N ASP A 345 20.69 -17.52 -23.99
CA ASP A 345 21.09 -16.25 -23.35
C ASP A 345 19.86 -15.43 -22.93
N LYS A 346 18.85 -15.32 -23.81
CA LYS A 346 17.60 -14.62 -23.47
C LYS A 346 16.87 -15.28 -22.30
N ASN A 347 16.72 -16.60 -22.31
CA ASN A 347 16.00 -17.31 -21.25
C ASN A 347 16.74 -17.19 -19.90
N ASP A 348 18.07 -17.35 -19.89
CA ASP A 348 18.93 -17.18 -18.71
C ASP A 348 18.90 -15.74 -18.17
N MET A 349 18.97 -14.73 -19.05
CA MET A 349 18.85 -13.32 -18.67
C MET A 349 17.44 -12.97 -18.17
N THR A 350 16.40 -13.63 -18.70
CA THR A 350 15.01 -13.47 -18.23
C THR A 350 14.87 -14.02 -16.82
N ALA A 351 15.35 -15.24 -16.56
CA ALA A 351 15.35 -15.84 -15.21
C ALA A 351 16.14 -14.98 -14.20
N ARG A 352 17.34 -14.51 -14.58
CA ARG A 352 18.14 -13.60 -13.74
C ARG A 352 17.43 -12.27 -13.48
N CYS A 353 16.82 -11.66 -14.49
CA CYS A 353 16.06 -10.41 -14.35
C CYS A 353 14.91 -10.58 -13.35
N LEU A 354 14.18 -11.70 -13.40
CA LEU A 354 13.09 -11.99 -12.47
C LEU A 354 13.57 -12.15 -11.03
N SER A 355 14.70 -12.84 -10.79
CA SER A 355 15.33 -12.90 -9.46
C SER A 355 15.68 -11.49 -8.97
N LEU A 356 16.47 -10.74 -9.75
CA LEU A 356 16.93 -9.40 -9.39
C LEU A 356 15.77 -8.42 -9.14
N LEU A 357 14.65 -8.54 -9.84
CA LEU A 357 13.43 -7.76 -9.59
C LEU A 357 12.73 -8.17 -8.28
N GLY A 358 12.75 -9.46 -7.92
CA GLY A 358 12.32 -9.94 -6.62
C GLY A 358 13.20 -9.39 -5.48
N ASP A 359 14.52 -9.46 -5.64
CA ASP A 359 15.50 -8.93 -4.68
C ASP A 359 15.36 -7.41 -4.50
N ILE A 360 15.19 -6.66 -5.61
CA ILE A 360 14.83 -5.23 -5.60
C ILE A 360 13.54 -5.00 -4.82
N SER A 361 12.49 -5.77 -5.09
CA SER A 361 11.18 -5.62 -4.42
C SER A 361 11.23 -5.97 -2.92
N SER A 362 12.10 -6.88 -2.50
CA SER A 362 12.36 -7.14 -1.08
C SER A 362 12.98 -5.90 -0.43
N LEU A 363 14.12 -5.43 -0.95
CA LEU A 363 14.83 -4.29 -0.37
C LEU A 363 13.98 -3.00 -0.35
N GLN A 364 13.15 -2.77 -1.37
CA GLN A 364 12.18 -1.67 -1.36
C GLN A 364 11.16 -1.78 -0.21
N SER A 365 10.71 -3.00 0.09
CA SER A 365 9.81 -3.27 1.23
C SER A 365 10.54 -3.08 2.57
N ASP A 366 11.77 -3.59 2.69
CA ASP A 366 12.59 -3.45 3.90
C ASP A 366 12.97 -1.99 4.18
N TYR A 367 13.21 -1.17 3.14
CA TYR A 367 13.40 0.28 3.28
C TYR A 367 12.12 1.01 3.70
N ALA A 368 10.95 0.59 3.21
CA ALA A 368 9.67 1.13 3.67
C ALA A 368 9.45 0.83 5.17
N ASP A 369 9.69 -0.40 5.61
CA ASP A 369 9.61 -0.81 7.02
C ASP A 369 10.64 -0.09 7.90
N LEU A 370 11.88 0.12 7.42
CA LEU A 370 12.88 0.95 8.11
C LEU A 370 12.38 2.39 8.28
N SER A 371 11.78 2.97 7.24
CA SER A 371 11.23 4.34 7.30
C SER A 371 10.07 4.46 8.29
N ALA A 372 9.20 3.45 8.34
CA ALA A 372 8.10 3.35 9.29
C ALA A 372 8.61 3.17 10.73
N GLY A 373 9.63 2.33 10.94
CA GLY A 373 10.28 2.13 12.24
C GLY A 373 10.97 3.39 12.76
N LEU A 374 11.67 4.14 11.90
CA LEU A 374 12.26 5.44 12.24
C LEU A 374 11.20 6.48 12.62
N ALA A 375 10.09 6.54 11.87
CA ALA A 375 8.96 7.42 12.19
C ALA A 375 8.28 7.03 13.52
N ALA A 376 8.04 5.75 13.74
CA ALA A 376 7.49 5.23 15.00
C ALA A 376 8.37 5.60 16.19
N PHE A 377 9.70 5.41 16.08
CA PHE A 377 10.65 5.74 17.14
C PHE A 377 10.72 7.25 17.45
N ASP A 378 10.66 8.12 16.43
CA ASP A 378 10.54 9.58 16.63
C ASP A 378 9.21 9.97 17.32
N THR A 379 8.10 9.28 17.05
CA THR A 379 6.87 9.46 17.83
C THR A 379 6.98 8.93 19.26
N GLU A 380 7.74 7.84 19.49
CA GLU A 380 7.95 7.30 20.84
C GLU A 380 8.79 8.26 21.70
N LEU A 381 9.85 8.86 21.15
CA LEU A 381 10.63 9.92 21.81
C LEU A 381 9.78 11.15 22.17
N LYS A 382 8.72 11.42 21.40
CA LYS A 382 7.77 12.53 21.63
C LYS A 382 6.60 12.13 22.55
N SER A 383 6.47 10.85 22.90
CA SER A 383 5.35 10.29 23.65
C SER A 383 5.40 10.59 25.16
N GLY A 384 4.30 10.27 25.84
CA GLY A 384 4.24 10.29 27.31
C GLY A 384 5.20 9.31 28.01
N ARG A 385 5.83 8.36 27.29
CA ARG A 385 6.86 7.47 27.86
C ARG A 385 8.05 8.26 28.41
N VAL A 386 8.31 9.44 27.83
CA VAL A 386 9.41 10.35 28.20
C VAL A 386 9.01 11.36 29.31
N ASP A 387 7.77 11.34 29.81
CA ASP A 387 7.31 12.29 30.85
C ASP A 387 8.13 12.24 32.16
N GLY A 388 8.68 11.08 32.52
CA GLY A 388 9.60 10.98 33.66
C GLY A 388 10.82 11.92 33.55
N PHE A 389 11.32 12.14 32.34
CA PHE A 389 12.42 13.07 32.09
C PHE A 389 12.01 14.55 32.22
N ARG A 390 10.71 14.88 32.20
CA ARG A 390 10.22 16.21 32.58
C ARG A 390 10.39 16.44 34.09
N HIS A 391 10.21 15.41 34.92
CA HIS A 391 10.51 15.50 36.35
C HIS A 391 12.01 15.64 36.63
N LEU A 392 12.88 14.90 35.93
CA LEU A 392 14.33 15.05 36.03
C LEU A 392 14.80 16.42 35.50
N THR A 393 14.24 16.93 34.39
CA THR A 393 14.51 18.29 33.90
C THR A 393 14.08 19.35 34.92
N ARG A 394 12.92 19.17 35.58
CA ARG A 394 12.43 20.09 36.62
C ARG A 394 13.31 20.07 37.88
N LEU A 395 13.91 18.94 38.21
CA LEU A 395 14.88 18.82 39.31
C LEU A 395 16.13 19.64 39.03
N ASN A 396 16.78 19.41 37.89
CA ASN A 396 17.99 20.11 37.46
C ASN A 396 17.78 21.64 37.43
N ASN A 397 16.70 22.07 36.77
CA ASN A 397 16.35 23.49 36.63
C ASN A 397 15.84 24.14 37.93
N MET A 398 15.66 23.40 39.04
CA MET A 398 15.05 23.92 40.26
C MET A 398 15.90 25.02 40.93
N LEU A 399 17.23 24.90 40.90
CA LEU A 399 18.12 25.91 41.47
C LEU A 399 18.06 27.22 40.67
N TRP A 400 18.15 27.12 39.34
CA TRP A 400 18.00 28.28 38.46
C TRP A 400 16.64 28.96 38.64
N ALA A 401 15.54 28.18 38.70
CA ALA A 401 14.20 28.70 38.91
C ALA A 401 14.07 29.42 40.27
N TYR A 402 14.62 28.85 41.34
CA TYR A 402 14.68 29.52 42.65
C TYR A 402 15.44 30.85 42.56
N GLY A 403 16.68 30.84 42.04
CA GLY A 403 17.48 32.06 41.92
C GLY A 403 16.80 33.14 41.08
N ALA A 404 16.19 32.77 39.96
CA ALA A 404 15.42 33.67 39.11
C ALA A 404 14.23 34.30 39.85
N THR A 405 13.51 33.54 40.70
CA THR A 405 12.44 34.12 41.54
C THR A 405 12.96 35.09 42.60
N VAL A 406 14.13 34.85 43.20
CA VAL A 406 14.72 35.81 44.15
C VAL A 406 15.11 37.11 43.42
N ILE A 407 15.77 37.01 42.26
CA ILE A 407 16.16 38.17 41.44
C ILE A 407 14.92 38.97 41.00
N GLU A 408 13.88 38.32 40.47
CA GLU A 408 12.66 39.01 40.02
C GLU A 408 11.89 39.68 41.18
N ILE A 409 11.92 39.12 42.40
CA ILE A 409 11.34 39.79 43.58
C ILE A 409 12.14 41.04 43.95
N VAL A 410 13.47 40.96 43.99
CA VAL A 410 14.35 42.12 44.23
C VAL A 410 14.11 43.18 43.15
N ARG A 411 14.05 42.77 41.87
CA ARG A 411 13.77 43.61 40.70
C ARG A 411 12.44 44.35 40.81
N ARG A 412 11.34 43.67 41.17
CA ARG A 412 10.03 44.30 41.40
C ARG A 412 10.08 45.33 42.53
N ARG A 413 10.76 45.01 43.63
CA ARG A 413 10.87 45.89 44.81
C ARG A 413 11.77 47.09 44.54
N GLU A 414 12.86 46.92 43.78
CA GLU A 414 13.73 48.01 43.32
C GLU A 414 13.02 48.89 42.28
N PHE A 415 12.39 48.32 41.26
CA PHE A 415 11.56 49.07 40.32
C PHE A 415 10.46 49.88 41.03
N THR A 416 9.83 49.33 42.07
CA THR A 416 8.85 50.06 42.89
C THR A 416 9.47 51.25 43.63
N LYS A 417 10.63 51.06 44.29
CA LYS A 417 11.38 52.15 44.94
C LYS A 417 11.79 53.22 43.93
N TYR A 418 12.30 52.79 42.78
CA TYR A 418 12.80 53.60 41.67
C TYR A 418 11.70 54.47 41.05
N PHE A 419 10.59 53.84 40.62
CA PHE A 419 9.45 54.50 40.01
C PHE A 419 8.84 55.55 40.94
N LEU A 420 8.67 55.22 42.23
CA LEU A 420 8.20 56.18 43.22
C LEU A 420 9.16 57.36 43.37
N ALA A 421 10.47 57.13 43.51
CA ALA A 421 11.47 58.19 43.63
C ALA A 421 11.51 59.11 42.40
N LYS A 422 11.49 58.55 41.18
CA LYS A 422 11.45 59.33 39.92
C LYS A 422 10.14 60.10 39.77
N SER A 423 8.99 59.52 40.16
CA SER A 423 7.70 60.21 40.15
C SER A 423 7.65 61.38 41.15
N GLN A 424 8.23 61.23 42.34
CA GLN A 424 8.35 62.32 43.31
C GLN A 424 9.26 63.44 42.76
N ALA A 425 10.40 63.08 42.17
CA ALA A 425 11.31 64.06 41.56
C ALA A 425 10.63 64.87 40.44
N LEU A 426 9.80 64.21 39.61
CA LEU A 426 8.99 64.87 38.59
C LEU A 426 7.94 65.81 39.20
N ALA A 427 7.20 65.35 40.23
CA ALA A 427 6.23 66.19 40.94
C ALA A 427 6.90 67.42 41.58
N GLU A 428 8.09 67.26 42.17
CA GLU A 428 8.88 68.36 42.71
C GLU A 428 9.36 69.34 41.62
N LEU A 429 9.79 68.85 40.46
CA LEU A 429 10.18 69.70 39.32
C LEU A 429 8.99 70.51 38.80
N MET A 430 7.83 69.88 38.66
CA MET A 430 6.60 70.56 38.21
C MET A 430 6.08 71.55 39.26
N ALA A 431 6.15 71.23 40.55
CA ALA A 431 5.86 72.18 41.63
C ALA A 431 6.83 73.38 41.60
N LYS A 432 8.13 73.16 41.37
CA LYS A 432 9.14 74.21 41.18
C LYS A 432 8.80 75.07 39.95
N ALA A 433 8.37 74.47 38.84
CA ALA A 433 7.93 75.18 37.63
C ALA A 433 6.67 76.04 37.87
N SER A 434 5.58 75.46 38.41
CA SER A 434 4.35 76.21 38.73
C SER A 434 4.60 77.32 39.75
N SER A 435 5.57 77.17 40.67
CA SER A 435 5.99 78.25 41.58
C SER A 435 6.71 79.41 40.86
N ARG A 436 7.52 79.11 39.82
CA ARG A 436 8.17 80.14 38.97
C ARG A 436 7.14 80.87 38.12
N GLU A 437 6.14 80.15 37.61
CA GLU A 437 5.06 80.75 36.84
C GLU A 437 4.12 81.61 37.72
N ARG A 438 3.75 81.15 38.92
CA ARG A 438 3.01 81.97 39.91
C ARG A 438 3.77 83.26 40.25
N LYS A 439 5.11 83.22 40.33
CA LYS A 439 5.97 84.41 40.50
C LYS A 439 5.96 85.32 39.25
N ARG A 440 5.99 84.77 38.04
CA ARG A 440 5.86 85.53 36.78
C ARG A 440 4.52 86.25 36.68
N ARG A 441 3.40 85.53 36.85
CA ARG A 441 2.04 86.10 36.85
C ARG A 441 1.89 87.20 37.90
N ASN A 442 2.36 86.96 39.13
CA ASN A 442 2.31 87.99 40.17
C ASN A 442 3.17 89.23 39.83
N LYS A 443 4.36 89.06 39.22
CA LYS A 443 5.17 90.19 38.75
C LYS A 443 4.42 90.99 37.67
N TYR A 444 3.91 90.31 36.63
CA TYR A 444 3.09 90.94 35.58
C TYR A 444 1.89 91.70 36.15
N ARG A 445 1.16 91.10 37.10
CA ARG A 445 0.03 91.73 37.80
C ARG A 445 0.45 93.00 38.55
N THR A 446 1.63 93.02 39.18
CA THR A 446 2.15 94.20 39.88
C THR A 446 2.75 95.29 38.98
N SER A 447 3.27 94.95 37.79
CA SER A 447 4.05 95.91 36.98
C SER A 447 3.42 96.31 35.64
N ILE A 448 2.55 95.48 35.07
CA ILE A 448 2.02 95.64 33.69
C ILE A 448 0.49 95.66 33.66
N ALA A 449 -0.21 94.81 34.44
CA ALA A 449 -1.66 94.69 34.34
C ALA A 449 -2.41 96.03 34.56
N GLY A 450 -1.93 96.87 35.50
CA GLY A 450 -2.47 98.21 35.75
C GLY A 450 -2.11 99.30 34.71
N GLN A 451 -1.44 98.95 33.61
CA GLN A 451 -1.12 99.90 32.52
C GLN A 451 -2.16 99.90 31.39
N LEU A 452 -3.02 98.88 31.31
CA LEU A 452 -4.09 98.79 30.31
C LEU A 452 -5.40 99.37 30.87
N PRO A 453 -6.17 100.15 30.09
CA PRO A 453 -7.44 100.75 30.55
C PRO A 453 -8.63 99.77 30.49
N TRP A 454 -8.38 98.45 30.40
CA TRP A 454 -9.37 97.39 30.47
C TRP A 454 -8.76 96.14 31.12
N GLU A 455 -9.58 95.35 31.81
CA GLU A 455 -9.17 94.07 32.39
C GLU A 455 -9.13 92.97 31.31
N VAL A 456 -8.05 92.17 31.30
CA VAL A 456 -7.88 91.05 30.36
C VAL A 456 -8.29 89.74 31.05
N LYS A 457 -9.43 89.18 30.60
CA LYS A 457 -9.99 87.93 31.16
C LYS A 457 -8.98 86.77 31.06
N GLY A 458 -8.94 85.94 32.10
CA GLY A 458 -8.04 84.79 32.22
C GLY A 458 -6.69 85.07 32.91
N MET A 459 -6.29 86.34 33.08
CA MET A 459 -4.98 86.68 33.66
C MET A 459 -4.82 86.35 35.15
N ASP A 460 -5.90 86.34 35.93
CA ASP A 460 -5.89 86.02 37.37
C ASP A 460 -6.06 84.51 37.68
N GLU A 461 -6.12 83.65 36.66
CA GLU A 461 -6.23 82.21 36.88
C GLU A 461 -4.96 81.63 37.54
N ALA A 462 -5.14 80.70 38.47
CA ALA A 462 -4.03 79.98 39.08
C ALA A 462 -3.30 79.12 38.04
N PRO A 463 -1.95 79.04 38.07
CA PRO A 463 -1.25 78.08 37.23
C PRO A 463 -1.63 76.64 37.66
N PRO A 464 -1.73 75.69 36.71
CA PRO A 464 -2.11 74.32 37.01
C PRO A 464 -1.09 73.64 37.95
N SER A 465 -1.61 72.76 38.79
CA SER A 465 -0.85 71.88 39.68
C SER A 465 -0.94 70.43 39.19
N LEU A 466 0.21 69.78 39.03
CA LEU A 466 0.28 68.36 38.73
C LEU A 466 0.20 67.56 40.04
N GLU A 467 -0.79 66.68 40.15
CA GLU A 467 -0.92 65.71 41.24
C GLU A 467 -0.68 64.31 40.67
N ILE A 468 0.40 63.65 41.10
CA ILE A 468 0.73 62.28 40.67
C ILE A 468 0.26 61.31 41.76
N SER A 469 -0.81 60.55 41.47
CA SER A 469 -1.33 59.51 42.36
C SER A 469 -0.95 58.12 41.85
N THR A 470 -0.15 57.38 42.61
CA THR A 470 0.22 55.99 42.31
C THR A 470 -0.68 55.02 43.07
N SER A 471 -1.39 54.15 42.36
CA SER A 471 -2.26 53.12 42.95
C SER A 471 -1.40 52.02 43.59
N ARG A 472 -1.15 52.13 44.90
CA ARG A 472 -0.38 51.14 45.65
C ARG A 472 -1.18 49.84 45.81
N SER A 473 -0.73 48.76 45.18
CA SER A 473 -1.24 47.42 45.47
C SER A 473 -0.96 47.04 46.93
N THR A 474 -1.91 46.36 47.57
CA THR A 474 -1.84 45.99 48.99
C THR A 474 -1.19 44.62 49.22
N GLU A 475 -0.63 44.01 48.18
CA GLU A 475 0.13 42.76 48.30
C GLU A 475 1.50 43.03 48.91
N THR A 476 1.76 42.43 50.07
CA THR A 476 3.04 42.53 50.77
C THR A 476 4.10 41.71 50.05
N THR A 477 4.87 42.35 49.18
CA THR A 477 6.08 41.73 48.59
C THR A 477 7.12 41.45 49.68
N PRO A 478 7.79 40.29 49.68
CA PRO A 478 8.71 39.92 50.74
C PRO A 478 9.99 40.78 50.74
N GLU A 479 10.55 40.99 51.93
CA GLU A 479 11.68 41.89 52.16
C GLU A 479 13.01 41.24 51.77
N LEU A 480 13.36 41.37 50.48
CA LEU A 480 14.59 40.82 49.87
C LEU A 480 15.41 41.93 49.20
N ASP A 481 16.68 42.09 49.60
CA ASP A 481 17.60 43.14 49.16
C ASP A 481 18.79 42.59 48.35
N ARG A 482 19.60 43.47 47.75
CA ARG A 482 20.79 43.07 46.95
C ARG A 482 21.79 42.21 47.74
N GLN A 483 21.81 42.35 49.07
CA GLN A 483 22.63 41.54 49.96
C GLN A 483 22.19 40.07 49.94
N ASP A 484 20.90 39.77 49.77
CA ASP A 484 20.41 38.39 49.60
C ASP A 484 20.85 37.78 48.26
N LEU A 485 20.93 38.59 47.20
CA LEU A 485 21.44 38.14 45.89
C LEU A 485 22.94 37.83 45.94
N GLN A 486 23.73 38.69 46.58
CA GLN A 486 25.16 38.46 46.81
C GLN A 486 25.38 37.23 47.70
N GLY A 487 24.60 37.08 48.77
CA GLY A 487 24.62 35.90 49.64
C GLY A 487 24.23 34.60 48.90
N LEU A 488 23.27 34.66 47.98
CA LEU A 488 22.88 33.52 47.13
C LEU A 488 24.01 33.14 46.16
N LEU A 489 24.61 34.10 45.46
CA LEU A 489 25.74 33.83 44.56
C LEU A 489 26.98 33.32 45.31
N GLN A 490 27.26 33.84 46.50
CA GLN A 490 28.32 33.34 47.37
C GLN A 490 28.02 31.89 47.80
N LEU A 491 26.80 31.59 48.26
CA LEU A 491 26.40 30.24 48.66
C LEU A 491 26.46 29.24 47.49
N ILE A 492 26.10 29.66 46.27
CA ILE A 492 26.29 28.83 45.06
C ILE A 492 27.80 28.58 44.82
N GLY A 493 28.63 29.61 44.97
CA GLY A 493 30.09 29.47 44.89
C GLY A 493 30.66 28.53 45.95
N GLU A 494 30.20 28.60 47.20
CA GLU A 494 30.61 27.68 48.28
C GLU A 494 30.17 26.23 48.02
N ILE A 495 29.06 26.01 47.30
CA ILE A 495 28.61 24.69 46.86
C ILE A 495 29.44 24.18 45.67
N GLU A 496 29.79 25.02 44.70
CA GLU A 496 30.76 24.67 43.65
C GLU A 496 32.11 24.28 44.27
N ASP A 497 32.60 25.08 45.22
CA ASP A 497 33.88 24.86 45.90
C ASP A 497 33.89 23.59 46.76
N THR A 498 32.76 23.17 47.33
CA THR A 498 32.68 21.95 48.15
C THR A 498 32.47 20.70 47.31
N LEU A 499 31.68 20.79 46.22
CA LEU A 499 31.53 19.69 45.26
C LEU A 499 32.81 19.45 44.47
N ALA A 500 33.50 20.48 43.97
CA ALA A 500 34.78 20.33 43.27
C ALA A 500 35.86 19.66 44.12
N LYS A 501 35.82 19.84 45.45
CA LYS A 501 36.72 19.16 46.41
C LYS A 501 36.32 17.69 46.65
N ALA A 502 35.07 17.30 46.40
CA ALA A 502 34.63 15.90 46.39
C ALA A 502 34.91 15.23 45.03
N ASP A 503 34.66 15.92 43.92
CA ASP A 503 34.94 15.49 42.55
C ASP A 503 36.43 15.15 42.36
N ALA A 504 37.32 15.97 42.94
CA ALA A 504 38.76 15.74 42.95
C ALA A 504 39.20 14.47 43.72
N ILE A 505 38.29 13.82 44.46
CA ILE A 505 38.51 12.57 45.20
C ILE A 505 37.83 11.38 44.48
N SER A 506 36.69 11.60 43.83
CA SER A 506 35.97 10.57 43.05
C SER A 506 36.47 10.39 41.61
N GLY A 507 37.08 11.43 41.03
CA GLY A 507 37.57 11.45 39.65
C GLY A 507 36.52 11.84 38.59
N ASP A 508 35.28 12.11 38.98
CA ASP A 508 34.19 12.48 38.05
C ASP A 508 34.07 14.00 37.89
N SER A 509 34.58 14.54 36.77
CA SER A 509 34.73 15.98 36.52
C SER A 509 33.47 16.66 35.95
N SER A 510 32.29 16.31 36.46
CA SER A 510 30.96 16.73 35.97
C SER A 510 30.53 18.17 36.34
N GLY A 511 31.46 19.14 36.34
CA GLY A 511 31.30 20.53 36.81
C GLY A 511 30.42 21.49 35.99
N GLY A 512 29.50 20.99 35.16
CA GLY A 512 28.75 21.79 34.18
C GLY A 512 27.48 22.52 34.68
N PRO A 513 26.51 21.85 35.33
CA PRO A 513 25.17 22.42 35.55
C PRO A 513 25.13 23.63 36.49
N LEU A 514 25.95 23.60 37.54
CA LEU A 514 25.95 24.60 38.60
C LEU A 514 26.59 25.92 38.12
N ALA A 515 27.76 25.83 37.48
CA ALA A 515 28.46 26.98 36.89
C ALA A 515 27.64 27.66 35.78
N ARG A 516 26.90 26.87 34.97
CA ARG A 516 25.93 27.42 34.02
C ARG A 516 24.80 28.18 34.73
N SER A 517 24.16 27.54 35.72
CA SER A 517 23.09 28.18 36.49
C SER A 517 23.54 29.50 37.13
N LYS A 518 24.77 29.52 37.67
CA LYS A 518 25.41 30.72 38.24
C LYS A 518 25.60 31.84 37.21
N LYS A 519 26.12 31.52 36.01
CA LYS A 519 26.26 32.48 34.91
C LYS A 519 24.91 33.04 34.46
N ASP A 520 23.93 32.17 34.25
CA ASP A 520 22.59 32.56 33.77
C ASP A 520 21.87 33.46 34.81
N LEU A 521 22.13 33.25 36.11
CA LEU A 521 21.67 34.14 37.20
C LEU A 521 22.45 35.47 37.26
N GLN A 522 23.75 35.48 36.96
CA GLN A 522 24.54 36.72 36.89
C GLN A 522 24.07 37.63 35.74
N GLU A 523 23.66 37.07 34.60
CA GLU A 523 23.09 37.86 33.50
C GLU A 523 21.77 38.53 33.90
N LEU A 524 20.90 37.82 34.62
CA LEU A 524 19.65 38.39 35.16
C LEU A 524 19.90 39.52 36.19
N ILE A 525 21.03 39.50 36.89
CA ILE A 525 21.46 40.58 37.80
C ILE A 525 22.04 41.77 37.01
N ALA A 526 22.78 41.55 35.93
CA ALA A 526 23.23 42.65 35.06
C ALA A 526 22.03 43.42 34.46
N ARG A 527 20.94 42.72 34.11
CA ARG A 527 19.66 43.31 33.66
C ARG A 527 18.82 43.95 34.79
N LEU A 528 19.27 43.90 36.04
CA LEU A 528 18.70 44.68 37.15
C LEU A 528 19.41 46.04 37.28
N ASP A 529 20.68 46.11 36.92
CA ASP A 529 21.47 47.34 37.00
C ASP A 529 21.23 48.30 35.82
N SER A 530 20.76 47.81 34.67
CA SER A 530 20.39 48.61 33.49
C SER A 530 19.12 49.46 33.63
N LEU A 531 18.37 49.35 34.74
CA LEU A 531 17.08 50.03 34.91
C LEU A 531 17.15 51.57 34.84
N ASP A 532 18.28 52.17 35.23
CA ASP A 532 18.46 53.63 35.14
C ASP A 532 18.77 54.07 33.70
N ASP A 533 19.53 53.26 32.94
CA ASP A 533 19.87 53.51 31.54
C ASP A 533 18.66 53.29 30.63
N GLU A 534 17.85 52.24 30.88
CA GLU A 534 16.57 51.99 30.21
C GLU A 534 15.61 53.18 30.38
N PHE A 535 15.55 53.76 31.59
CA PHE A 535 14.75 54.96 31.84
C PHE A 535 15.35 56.22 31.19
N ALA A 536 16.68 56.38 31.18
CA ALA A 536 17.34 57.50 30.52
C ALA A 536 17.02 57.55 29.02
N VAL A 537 17.18 56.42 28.32
CA VAL A 537 16.84 56.27 26.90
C VAL A 537 15.35 56.55 26.64
N LEU A 538 14.46 56.11 27.53
CA LEU A 538 13.02 56.42 27.42
C LEU A 538 12.72 57.92 27.63
N VAL A 539 13.46 58.63 28.48
CA VAL A 539 13.33 60.09 28.66
C VAL A 539 13.91 60.85 27.46
N GLU A 540 15.07 60.44 26.96
CA GLU A 540 15.72 61.07 25.79
C GLU A 540 14.82 60.97 24.56
N LYS A 541 14.31 59.75 24.26
CA LYS A 541 13.44 59.50 23.11
C LYS A 541 12.05 60.15 23.20
N ASN A 542 11.42 60.19 24.38
CA ASN A 542 10.00 60.60 24.49
C ASN A 542 9.75 61.97 25.16
N LEU A 543 10.74 62.56 25.84
CA LEU A 543 10.59 63.81 26.59
C LEU A 543 11.61 64.90 26.20
N LEU A 544 12.76 64.52 25.64
CA LEU A 544 13.75 65.48 25.13
C LEU A 544 13.70 65.64 23.60
N GLY A 545 13.15 64.66 22.87
CA GLY A 545 12.89 64.76 21.43
C GLY A 545 14.15 64.85 20.58
N LEU A 546 15.26 64.26 21.06
CA LEU A 546 16.60 64.44 20.46
C LEU A 546 16.79 63.70 19.12
N ASP A 547 15.78 62.97 18.65
CA ASP A 547 15.72 62.32 17.34
C ASP A 547 15.13 63.24 16.23
N GLU A 548 14.59 64.44 16.55
CA GLU A 548 14.03 65.39 15.58
C GLU A 548 14.84 66.70 15.46
N ASP A 549 15.17 67.08 14.20
CA ASP A 549 15.77 68.35 13.75
C ASP A 549 17.14 68.80 14.33
N TRP A 550 18.27 68.18 13.91
CA TRP A 550 19.58 68.89 13.86
C TRP A 550 20.57 68.49 12.72
N GLU A 551 20.18 67.69 11.71
CA GLU A 551 20.94 67.61 10.45
C GLU A 551 20.65 68.82 9.54
N GLY A 552 21.29 69.97 9.80
CA GLY A 552 21.11 71.14 8.94
C GLY A 552 21.89 72.40 9.29
N GLY A 553 23.00 72.64 8.59
CA GLY A 553 23.55 73.99 8.40
C GLY A 553 24.62 74.45 9.39
N SER A 554 25.88 74.12 9.09
CA SER A 554 27.04 74.91 9.53
C SER A 554 27.35 75.96 8.45
N GLU A 555 27.02 77.23 8.68
CA GLU A 555 27.60 78.38 7.94
C GLU A 555 28.20 79.40 8.92
N ASP A 556 29.30 80.03 8.50
CA ASP A 556 30.14 80.88 9.36
C ASP A 556 29.48 82.21 9.73
N GLY A 557 29.62 82.62 10.99
CA GLY A 557 29.32 84.01 11.36
C GLY A 557 29.31 84.35 12.85
N ASN A 558 30.45 84.84 13.35
CA ASN A 558 30.66 86.26 13.75
C ASN A 558 31.75 86.38 14.84
N GLY A 559 32.24 87.59 15.13
CA GLY A 559 33.25 87.81 16.16
C GLY A 559 33.04 89.06 17.03
N SER A 560 34.04 89.31 17.89
CA SER A 560 34.37 90.60 18.54
C SER A 560 33.62 91.05 19.83
N ASP A 561 34.37 91.01 20.96
CA ASP A 561 34.74 92.17 21.81
C ASP A 561 34.23 92.30 23.30
N SER A 562 35.08 92.96 24.13
CA SER A 562 34.79 93.75 25.37
C SER A 562 34.39 93.05 26.70
N SER A 563 34.75 93.46 27.95
CA SER A 563 35.85 94.28 28.55
C SER A 563 35.85 94.19 30.13
N ASP A 564 36.93 94.68 30.81
CA ASP A 564 37.09 95.12 32.26
C ASP A 564 36.94 94.12 33.46
N GLY A 565 37.45 94.33 34.71
CA GLY A 565 38.38 95.34 35.31
C GLY A 565 38.54 95.33 36.89
N ASP A 566 39.50 96.12 37.44
CA ASP A 566 39.67 96.69 38.84
C ASP A 566 40.50 96.01 40.03
N MET A 567 40.71 96.72 41.17
CA MET A 567 41.81 96.62 42.21
C MET A 567 41.40 96.59 43.75
N ILE A 568 42.35 96.56 44.75
CA ILE A 568 42.41 97.31 46.09
C ILE A 568 43.57 96.86 47.10
N LYS A 569 43.68 97.32 48.39
CA LYS A 569 44.94 97.72 49.17
C LYS A 569 45.01 97.57 50.75
N LYS A 570 46.25 97.57 51.37
CA LYS A 570 46.73 98.13 52.74
C LYS A 570 46.67 97.28 54.12
N PRO A 571 47.11 97.73 55.38
CA PRO A 571 48.51 97.94 55.93
C PRO A 571 48.88 97.79 57.51
N THR A 572 50.19 97.64 57.90
CA THR A 572 51.01 98.19 59.09
C THR A 572 50.73 98.10 60.64
N ARG A 573 51.78 97.92 61.54
CA ARG A 573 52.31 98.88 62.61
C ARG A 573 53.55 98.45 63.51
N ARG A 574 53.89 99.18 64.62
CA ARG A 574 55.27 99.42 65.22
C ARG A 574 55.33 99.97 66.69
N ARG A 575 56.46 99.88 67.45
CA ARG A 575 56.88 100.87 68.51
C ARG A 575 58.43 101.03 68.71
N VAL A 576 58.95 101.52 69.87
CA VAL A 576 60.27 102.23 70.02
C VAL A 576 60.83 102.42 71.47
N ASN A 577 62.17 102.39 71.67
CA ASN A 577 63.10 102.92 72.74
C ASN A 577 62.88 102.58 74.26
N ASN A 578 63.75 102.87 75.27
CA ASN A 578 65.03 103.64 75.49
C ASN A 578 65.81 103.09 76.75
N GLY A 579 67.01 103.50 77.25
CA GLY A 579 68.17 104.32 76.79
C GLY A 579 68.91 105.16 77.90
N SER A 580 70.27 105.26 77.88
CA SER A 580 71.20 106.06 78.77
C SER A 580 71.49 105.52 80.22
N ARG A 581 72.53 105.86 81.04
CA ARG A 581 73.82 106.66 81.05
C ARG A 581 74.69 106.19 82.29
N ALA A 582 75.86 106.67 82.82
CA ALA A 582 76.90 107.73 82.64
C ALA A 582 78.20 107.43 83.47
N GLY A 583 79.31 108.21 83.34
CA GLY A 583 80.50 108.25 84.24
C GLY A 583 81.88 108.33 83.51
N ASP A 584 82.68 109.40 83.68
CA ASP A 584 83.64 109.83 82.64
C ASP A 584 85.09 109.26 82.66
N ASP A 585 85.59 108.65 83.74
CA ASP A 585 86.90 107.95 83.72
C ASP A 585 86.93 106.76 82.74
N ILE A 586 85.74 106.31 82.32
CA ILE A 586 85.50 105.22 81.37
C ILE A 586 85.93 105.61 79.93
N LEU A 587 86.04 106.90 79.59
CA LEU A 587 86.22 107.38 78.21
C LEU A 587 87.51 106.88 77.54
N ALA A 588 88.63 106.80 78.27
CA ALA A 588 89.91 106.36 77.69
C ALA A 588 89.97 104.84 77.44
N ILE A 589 89.28 104.05 78.26
CA ILE A 589 89.18 102.59 78.09
C ILE A 589 88.20 102.30 76.94
N THR A 590 87.02 102.94 76.96
CA THR A 590 86.01 102.75 75.91
C THR A 590 86.43 103.26 74.55
N GLN A 591 87.40 104.19 74.41
CA GLN A 591 87.94 104.53 73.09
C GLN A 591 88.63 103.32 72.43
N LYS A 592 89.54 102.64 73.13
CA LYS A 592 90.22 101.43 72.61
C LYS A 592 89.26 100.25 72.45
N GLU A 593 88.28 100.13 73.33
CA GLU A 593 87.25 99.09 73.22
C GLU A 593 86.32 99.35 72.03
N ASN A 594 85.95 100.61 71.75
CA ASN A 594 85.20 101.00 70.56
C ASN A 594 85.99 100.76 69.26
N GLU A 595 87.31 101.00 69.23
CA GLU A 595 88.13 100.70 68.05
C GLU A 595 88.14 99.20 67.72
N ARG A 596 88.30 98.35 68.75
CA ARG A 596 88.16 96.90 68.62
C ARG A 596 86.74 96.52 68.16
N LEU A 597 85.71 97.04 68.81
CA LEU A 597 84.31 96.76 68.44
C LEU A 597 83.98 97.23 67.02
N GLN A 598 84.62 98.29 66.50
CA GLN A 598 84.46 98.72 65.11
C GLN A 598 85.10 97.76 64.10
N GLN A 599 86.23 97.13 64.44
CA GLN A 599 86.79 96.04 63.61
C GLN A 599 85.88 94.80 63.67
N GLU A 600 85.46 94.40 64.86
CA GLU A 600 84.57 93.26 65.10
C GLU A 600 83.23 93.42 64.34
N ASN A 601 82.63 94.62 64.36
CA ASN A 601 81.43 94.93 63.57
C ASN A 601 81.69 94.90 62.05
N ARG A 602 82.84 95.36 61.56
CA ARG A 602 83.15 95.32 60.11
C ARG A 602 83.28 93.89 59.60
N ASP A 603 83.89 93.00 60.37
CA ASP A 603 84.05 91.61 59.96
C ASP A 603 82.76 90.79 60.17
N LEU A 604 81.92 91.14 61.15
CA LEU A 604 80.55 90.65 61.24
C LEU A 604 79.68 91.12 60.06
N ASN A 605 79.80 92.37 59.59
CA ASN A 605 79.02 92.88 58.46
C ASN A 605 79.36 92.15 57.16
N LYS A 606 80.66 91.91 56.88
CA LYS A 606 81.10 91.07 55.74
C LYS A 606 80.56 89.64 55.84
N GLN A 607 80.50 89.07 57.04
CA GLN A 607 79.92 87.74 57.25
C GLN A 607 78.39 87.72 57.05
N ALA A 608 77.69 88.82 57.34
CA ALA A 608 76.27 88.96 57.04
C ALA A 608 76.04 89.08 55.53
N GLU A 609 76.73 90.01 54.85
CA GLU A 609 76.69 90.19 53.39
C GLU A 609 77.00 88.88 52.63
N ALA A 610 78.00 88.12 53.07
CA ALA A 610 78.35 86.83 52.47
C ALA A 610 77.25 85.75 52.66
N ARG A 611 76.51 85.79 53.77
CA ARG A 611 75.36 84.89 54.01
C ARG A 611 74.17 85.31 53.15
N GLU A 612 73.83 86.60 53.13
CA GLU A 612 72.74 87.14 52.30
C GLU A 612 72.96 86.84 50.82
N MET A 613 74.19 86.96 50.31
CA MET A 613 74.54 86.56 48.94
C MET A 613 74.37 85.05 48.71
N SER A 614 74.78 84.21 49.66
CA SER A 614 74.64 82.75 49.54
C SER A 614 73.17 82.30 49.57
N ASP A 615 72.35 82.88 50.45
CA ASP A 615 70.92 82.57 50.54
C ASP A 615 70.14 83.17 49.36
N HIS A 616 70.51 84.35 48.85
CA HIS A 616 69.93 84.88 47.61
C HIS A 616 70.23 83.96 46.41
N GLN A 617 71.44 83.41 46.31
CA GLN A 617 71.79 82.46 45.26
C GLN A 617 71.01 81.14 45.39
N ARG A 618 70.75 80.66 46.61
CA ARG A 618 69.86 79.51 46.88
C ARG A 618 68.44 79.78 46.40
N TYR A 619 67.81 80.88 46.84
CA TYR A 619 66.46 81.24 46.42
C TYR A 619 66.35 81.43 44.90
N GLN A 620 67.38 81.97 44.22
CA GLN A 620 67.40 82.01 42.76
C GLN A 620 67.39 80.61 42.14
N SER A 621 68.16 79.65 42.68
CA SER A 621 68.19 78.26 42.19
C SER A 621 66.88 77.49 42.44
N GLU A 622 66.22 77.74 43.57
CA GLU A 622 64.89 77.18 43.88
C GLU A 622 63.83 77.75 42.93
N LEU A 623 63.88 79.06 42.65
CA LEU A 623 62.97 79.71 41.70
C LEU A 623 63.18 79.26 40.25
N THR A 624 64.40 78.87 39.83
CA THR A 624 64.59 78.26 38.50
C THR A 624 64.15 76.81 38.46
N ALA A 625 64.36 76.03 39.53
CA ALA A 625 63.85 74.66 39.66
C ALA A 625 62.31 74.62 39.55
N LEU A 626 61.61 75.35 40.41
CA LEU A 626 60.13 75.42 40.43
C LEU A 626 59.54 75.91 39.09
N ARG A 627 60.23 76.81 38.37
CA ARG A 627 59.82 77.24 37.02
C ARG A 627 59.93 76.12 35.98
N SER A 628 60.93 75.25 36.09
CA SER A 628 61.10 74.08 35.21
C SER A 628 60.05 73.00 35.49
N GLU A 629 59.73 72.74 36.76
CA GLU A 629 58.66 71.83 37.16
C GLU A 629 57.29 72.33 36.66
N CYS A 630 57.01 73.63 36.83
CA CYS A 630 55.81 74.27 36.30
C CYS A 630 55.71 74.24 34.76
N SER A 631 56.82 74.13 34.03
CA SER A 631 56.79 73.99 32.57
C SER A 631 56.57 72.53 32.14
N ALA A 632 57.17 71.57 32.84
CA ALA A 632 56.95 70.14 32.64
C ALA A 632 55.49 69.74 32.88
N ALA A 633 54.91 70.11 34.02
CA ALA A 633 53.51 69.81 34.36
C ALA A 633 52.50 70.43 33.37
N ARG A 634 52.86 71.55 32.72
CA ARG A 634 52.06 72.17 31.64
C ARG A 634 52.14 71.42 30.32
N LEU A 635 53.27 70.76 30.02
CA LEU A 635 53.42 69.91 28.85
C LEU A 635 52.62 68.61 29.02
N GLU A 636 52.72 67.99 30.20
CA GLU A 636 51.95 66.80 30.60
C GLU A 636 50.44 67.07 30.55
N ASN A 637 49.98 68.21 31.06
CA ASN A 637 48.57 68.64 30.97
C ASN A 637 48.07 68.93 29.53
N ARG A 638 48.95 69.08 28.53
CA ARG A 638 48.56 69.13 27.12
C ARG A 638 48.43 67.73 26.56
N ARG A 639 49.44 66.90 26.77
CA ARG A 639 49.44 65.49 26.35
C ARG A 639 48.21 64.73 26.86
N LEU A 640 47.88 64.84 28.15
CA LEU A 640 46.71 64.18 28.74
C LEU A 640 45.37 64.67 28.15
N LYS A 641 45.31 65.91 27.61
CA LYS A 641 44.13 66.42 26.91
C LYS A 641 44.06 65.93 25.46
N GLU A 642 45.21 65.77 24.80
CA GLU A 642 45.30 65.18 23.47
C GLU A 642 44.91 63.69 23.50
N GLU A 643 45.36 62.95 24.52
CA GLU A 643 44.95 61.56 24.79
C GLU A 643 43.46 61.44 25.18
N LEU A 644 42.91 62.37 25.97
CA LEU A 644 41.46 62.42 26.23
C LEU A 644 40.63 62.72 24.97
N ASN A 645 41.16 63.56 24.08
CA ASN A 645 40.52 63.91 22.81
C ASN A 645 40.57 62.77 21.77
N SER A 646 41.52 61.84 21.83
CA SER A 646 41.50 60.63 20.99
C SER A 646 40.48 59.61 21.52
N VAL A 647 40.52 59.33 22.83
CA VAL A 647 39.57 58.39 23.49
C VAL A 647 38.12 58.83 23.32
N THR A 648 37.82 60.14 23.34
CA THR A 648 36.44 60.61 23.08
C THR A 648 35.99 60.43 21.62
N ARG A 649 36.91 60.45 20.65
CA ARG A 649 36.60 60.15 19.23
C ARG A 649 36.41 58.65 19.02
N GLU A 650 37.29 57.83 19.59
CA GLU A 650 37.19 56.37 19.58
C GLU A 650 35.87 55.89 20.19
N LYS A 651 35.44 56.51 21.31
CA LYS A 651 34.11 56.28 21.88
C LYS A 651 32.99 56.68 20.91
N ALA A 652 33.09 57.84 20.25
CA ALA A 652 32.04 58.30 19.33
C ALA A 652 31.87 57.34 18.13
N SER A 653 32.97 56.87 17.52
CA SER A 653 32.91 55.84 16.47
C SER A 653 32.33 54.52 16.98
N ALA A 654 32.71 54.07 18.18
CA ALA A 654 32.19 52.84 18.76
C ALA A 654 30.68 52.92 19.09
N MET A 655 30.16 54.10 19.49
CA MET A 655 28.71 54.25 19.68
C MET A 655 27.94 54.20 18.35
N SER A 656 28.48 54.79 17.28
CA SER A 656 27.87 54.71 15.94
C SER A 656 27.86 53.27 15.40
N GLU A 657 28.92 52.50 15.62
CA GLU A 657 28.99 51.07 15.26
C GLU A 657 28.00 50.21 16.10
N VAL A 658 27.83 50.51 17.39
CA VAL A 658 26.80 49.86 18.23
C VAL A 658 25.39 50.22 17.76
N GLU A 659 25.18 51.42 17.25
CA GLU A 659 23.89 51.88 16.74
C GLU A 659 23.51 51.23 15.40
N THR A 660 24.45 51.08 14.46
CA THR A 660 24.19 50.32 13.23
C THR A 660 23.92 48.84 13.53
N LEU A 661 24.72 48.21 14.40
CA LEU A 661 24.50 46.83 14.85
C LEU A 661 23.16 46.64 15.58
N ARG A 662 22.65 47.68 16.27
CA ARG A 662 21.32 47.66 16.88
C ARG A 662 20.22 47.68 15.83
N GLY A 663 20.36 48.51 14.79
CA GLY A 663 19.45 48.52 13.63
C GLY A 663 19.38 47.17 12.93
N ASP A 664 20.54 46.54 12.66
CA ASP A 664 20.61 45.20 12.07
C ASP A 664 19.93 44.13 12.96
N VAL A 665 20.10 44.21 14.27
CA VAL A 665 19.44 43.30 15.24
C VAL A 665 17.94 43.50 15.28
N ASP A 666 17.43 44.72 15.15
CA ASP A 666 15.99 45.00 15.11
C ASP A 666 15.36 44.58 13.76
N LEU A 667 16.03 44.77 12.63
CA LEU A 667 15.62 44.20 11.33
C LEU A 667 15.60 42.66 11.34
N GLU A 668 16.57 42.01 11.99
CA GLU A 668 16.58 40.55 12.18
C GLU A 668 15.49 40.06 13.16
N ARG A 669 15.00 40.91 14.08
CA ARG A 669 13.84 40.60 14.91
C ARG A 669 12.55 40.64 14.10
N GLU A 670 12.35 41.64 13.24
CA GLU A 670 11.20 41.73 12.34
C GLU A 670 11.16 40.54 11.36
N ARG A 671 12.28 40.21 10.72
CA ARG A 671 12.41 39.01 9.88
C ARG A 671 12.03 37.72 10.61
N ARG A 672 12.43 37.58 11.88
CA ARG A 672 12.10 36.41 12.71
C ARG A 672 10.64 36.38 13.17
N LEU A 673 10.00 37.54 13.32
CA LEU A 673 8.56 37.60 13.57
C LEU A 673 7.78 37.16 12.31
N ASN A 674 8.12 37.69 11.14
CA ASN A 674 7.49 37.30 9.87
C ASN A 674 7.64 35.79 9.61
N MET A 675 8.85 35.25 9.74
CA MET A 675 9.10 33.80 9.63
C MET A 675 8.35 32.98 10.71
N GLN A 676 8.12 33.52 11.92
CA GLN A 676 7.31 32.84 12.94
C GLN A 676 5.81 32.86 12.59
N GLU A 677 5.32 33.93 11.98
CA GLU A 677 3.94 34.03 11.50
C GLU A 677 3.68 33.09 10.31
N GLU A 678 4.59 33.05 9.32
CA GLU A 678 4.60 32.09 8.20
C GLU A 678 4.63 30.64 8.72
N LEU A 679 5.55 30.32 9.64
CA LEU A 679 5.60 29.02 10.33
C LEU A 679 4.40 28.78 11.27
N SER A 680 3.54 29.77 11.52
CA SER A 680 2.25 29.59 12.20
C SER A 680 1.11 29.30 11.22
N LEU A 681 1.18 29.84 10.00
CA LEU A 681 0.22 29.61 8.92
C LEU A 681 0.43 28.21 8.33
N LEU A 682 1.66 27.87 7.94
CA LEU A 682 2.03 26.54 7.45
C LEU A 682 1.68 25.42 8.46
N ARG A 683 1.78 25.71 9.77
CA ARG A 683 1.33 24.77 10.83
C ARG A 683 -0.19 24.63 10.93
N LYS A 684 -0.97 25.68 10.63
CA LYS A 684 -2.44 25.61 10.58
C LYS A 684 -2.89 24.89 9.32
N GLU A 685 -2.25 25.14 8.18
CA GLU A 685 -2.50 24.49 6.90
C GLU A 685 -2.18 22.99 6.99
N ALA A 686 -1.01 22.62 7.53
CA ALA A 686 -0.68 21.21 7.81
C ALA A 686 -1.64 20.55 8.84
N GLN A 687 -2.26 21.32 9.73
CA GLN A 687 -3.32 20.84 10.65
C GLN A 687 -4.72 20.79 10.02
N ALA A 688 -4.94 21.47 8.88
CA ALA A 688 -6.15 21.35 8.08
C ALA A 688 -6.03 20.14 7.16
N ALA A 689 -4.94 20.05 6.38
CA ALA A 689 -4.63 18.93 5.50
C ALA A 689 -4.68 17.58 6.25
N ARG A 690 -4.10 17.48 7.45
CA ARG A 690 -4.21 16.25 8.27
C ARG A 690 -5.61 15.89 8.73
N LYS A 691 -6.53 16.86 8.85
CA LYS A 691 -7.94 16.58 9.19
C LYS A 691 -8.73 16.15 7.96
N GLU A 692 -8.40 16.72 6.81
CA GLU A 692 -8.94 16.33 5.51
C GLU A 692 -8.45 14.91 5.15
N GLU A 693 -7.18 14.58 5.42
CA GLU A 693 -6.60 13.24 5.36
C GLU A 693 -7.28 12.27 6.35
N GLU A 694 -7.44 12.65 7.62
CA GLU A 694 -8.20 11.86 8.61
C GLU A 694 -9.67 11.63 8.21
N GLN A 695 -10.28 12.57 7.50
CA GLN A 695 -11.66 12.45 7.01
C GLN A 695 -11.72 11.54 5.78
N ALA A 696 -10.90 11.79 4.76
CA ALA A 696 -10.81 10.95 3.57
C ALA A 696 -10.47 9.49 3.92
N ARG A 697 -9.60 9.27 4.92
CA ARG A 697 -9.29 7.92 5.44
C ARG A 697 -10.48 7.25 6.15
N ARG A 698 -11.37 8.01 6.78
CA ARG A 698 -12.63 7.48 7.35
C ARG A 698 -13.62 7.14 6.24
N GLU A 699 -13.81 8.04 5.28
CA GLU A 699 -14.69 7.85 4.13
C GLU A 699 -14.25 6.62 3.32
N ALA A 700 -12.95 6.47 3.04
CA ALA A 700 -12.38 5.28 2.42
C ALA A 700 -12.53 3.99 3.27
N SER A 701 -12.50 4.08 4.60
CA SER A 701 -12.77 2.91 5.46
C SER A 701 -14.25 2.49 5.45
N GLU A 702 -15.18 3.45 5.41
CA GLU A 702 -16.61 3.14 5.23
C GLU A 702 -16.89 2.56 3.83
N GLU A 703 -16.16 3.00 2.80
CA GLU A 703 -16.25 2.42 1.46
C GLU A 703 -15.66 1.02 1.37
N ALA A 704 -14.55 0.75 2.06
CA ALA A 704 -14.00 -0.60 2.20
C ALA A 704 -14.97 -1.56 2.96
N GLU A 705 -15.64 -1.08 4.01
CA GLU A 705 -16.69 -1.85 4.69
C GLU A 705 -17.88 -2.17 3.76
N ARG A 706 -18.35 -1.19 2.97
CA ARG A 706 -19.42 -1.40 1.96
C ARG A 706 -18.99 -2.36 0.84
N LEU A 707 -17.72 -2.33 0.43
CA LEU A 707 -17.18 -3.27 -0.56
C LEU A 707 -17.14 -4.69 0.01
N ALA A 708 -16.69 -4.88 1.26
CA ALA A 708 -16.72 -6.19 1.92
C ALA A 708 -18.15 -6.74 2.09
N GLU A 709 -19.13 -5.90 2.41
CA GLU A 709 -20.56 -6.29 2.41
C GLU A 709 -21.04 -6.72 1.01
N ALA A 710 -20.61 -6.02 -0.04
CA ALA A 710 -20.95 -6.36 -1.42
C ALA A 710 -20.26 -7.66 -1.91
N GLU A 711 -19.01 -7.90 -1.53
CA GLU A 711 -18.27 -9.14 -1.83
C GLU A 711 -18.92 -10.36 -1.16
N LEU A 712 -19.34 -10.24 0.10
CA LEU A 712 -20.10 -11.28 0.80
C LEU A 712 -21.42 -11.58 0.08
N HIS A 713 -22.17 -10.55 -0.36
CA HIS A 713 -23.37 -10.74 -1.16
C HIS A 713 -23.11 -11.37 -2.54
N VAL A 714 -21.99 -11.09 -3.18
CA VAL A 714 -21.58 -11.77 -4.42
C VAL A 714 -21.23 -13.22 -4.14
N GLN A 715 -20.57 -13.54 -3.03
CA GLN A 715 -20.25 -14.91 -2.62
C GLN A 715 -21.52 -15.72 -2.31
N ASP A 716 -22.48 -15.16 -1.58
CA ASP A 716 -23.78 -15.78 -1.32
C ASP A 716 -24.53 -16.08 -2.62
N LEU A 717 -24.56 -15.14 -3.57
CA LEU A 717 -25.18 -15.34 -4.89
C LEU A 717 -24.44 -16.37 -5.75
N GLN A 718 -23.12 -16.52 -5.59
CA GLN A 718 -22.36 -17.60 -6.21
C GLN A 718 -22.75 -18.96 -5.61
N ASN A 719 -22.85 -19.06 -4.27
CA ASN A 719 -23.29 -20.27 -3.58
C ASN A 719 -24.70 -20.71 -4.02
N GLU A 720 -25.68 -19.79 -4.04
CA GLU A 720 -27.04 -20.07 -4.54
C GLU A 720 -27.03 -20.56 -6.00
N LEU A 721 -26.17 -19.98 -6.84
CA LEU A 721 -26.05 -20.35 -8.25
C LEU A 721 -25.38 -21.72 -8.43
N GLU A 722 -24.45 -22.11 -7.56
CA GLU A 722 -23.88 -23.46 -7.54
C GLU A 722 -24.86 -24.51 -7.01
N GLU A 723 -25.64 -24.21 -5.97
CA GLU A 723 -26.75 -25.08 -5.53
C GLU A 723 -27.78 -25.26 -6.65
N ALA A 724 -28.14 -24.19 -7.37
CA ALA A 724 -29.04 -24.26 -8.52
C ALA A 724 -28.45 -25.06 -9.71
N ARG A 725 -27.13 -24.99 -9.95
CA ARG A 725 -26.43 -25.84 -10.92
C ARG A 725 -26.46 -27.31 -10.49
N ALA A 726 -26.16 -27.61 -9.24
CA ALA A 726 -26.19 -28.97 -8.69
C ALA A 726 -27.61 -29.57 -8.79
N ALA A 727 -28.64 -28.84 -8.36
CA ALA A 727 -30.04 -29.25 -8.47
C ALA A 727 -30.48 -29.48 -9.93
N ARG A 728 -29.98 -28.69 -10.88
CA ARG A 728 -30.20 -28.90 -12.32
C ARG A 728 -29.52 -30.16 -12.86
N ILE A 729 -28.29 -30.46 -12.42
CA ILE A 729 -27.58 -31.69 -12.78
C ILE A 729 -28.34 -32.90 -12.24
N ASP A 730 -28.76 -32.84 -10.97
CA ASP A 730 -29.57 -33.88 -10.32
C ASP A 730 -30.91 -34.13 -11.05
N ALA A 731 -31.58 -33.06 -11.50
CA ALA A 731 -32.77 -33.15 -12.33
C ALA A 731 -32.49 -33.78 -13.71
N SER A 732 -31.36 -33.44 -14.33
CA SER A 732 -30.91 -34.02 -15.62
C SER A 732 -30.65 -35.53 -15.48
N ASN A 733 -29.93 -35.94 -14.43
CA ASN A 733 -29.62 -37.34 -14.15
C ASN A 733 -30.90 -38.17 -13.90
N ARG A 734 -31.91 -37.59 -13.22
CA ARG A 734 -33.23 -38.23 -13.03
C ARG A 734 -34.00 -38.35 -14.34
N ILE A 735 -33.94 -37.34 -15.21
CA ILE A 735 -34.54 -37.42 -16.55
C ILE A 735 -33.86 -38.50 -17.39
N GLU A 736 -32.53 -38.61 -17.33
CA GLU A 736 -31.78 -39.67 -18.03
C GLU A 736 -32.13 -41.07 -17.51
N SER A 737 -32.25 -41.26 -16.18
CA SER A 737 -32.75 -42.52 -15.60
C SER A 737 -34.13 -42.88 -16.15
N LEU A 738 -35.08 -41.94 -16.11
CA LEU A 738 -36.45 -42.15 -16.61
C LEU A 738 -36.52 -42.40 -18.12
N LEU A 739 -35.61 -41.81 -18.92
CA LEU A 739 -35.47 -42.10 -20.35
C LEU A 739 -34.85 -43.49 -20.59
N SER A 740 -33.93 -43.93 -19.74
CA SER A 740 -33.37 -45.29 -19.82
C SER A 740 -34.39 -46.37 -19.44
N GLU A 741 -35.21 -46.10 -18.42
CA GLU A 741 -36.36 -46.92 -18.02
C GLU A 741 -37.41 -46.95 -19.14
N GLY A 742 -37.75 -45.79 -19.70
CA GLY A 742 -38.64 -45.66 -20.86
C GLY A 742 -38.16 -46.46 -22.06
N SER A 743 -36.87 -46.36 -22.43
CA SER A 743 -36.27 -47.14 -23.52
C SER A 743 -36.30 -48.65 -23.26
N ASN A 744 -36.24 -49.09 -22.00
CA ASN A 744 -36.36 -50.50 -21.65
C ASN A 744 -37.83 -50.97 -21.74
N VAL A 745 -38.79 -50.15 -21.29
CA VAL A 745 -40.23 -50.42 -21.48
C VAL A 745 -40.61 -50.43 -22.97
N GLU A 746 -40.01 -49.57 -23.81
CA GLU A 746 -40.19 -49.60 -25.27
C GLU A 746 -39.63 -50.89 -25.90
N LYS A 747 -38.48 -51.40 -25.43
CA LYS A 747 -37.94 -52.70 -25.87
C LYS A 747 -38.83 -53.86 -25.44
N GLU A 748 -39.32 -53.85 -24.20
CA GLU A 748 -40.28 -54.85 -23.69
C GLU A 748 -41.60 -54.82 -24.47
N LEU A 749 -42.11 -53.63 -24.79
CA LEU A 749 -43.32 -53.44 -25.59
C LEU A 749 -43.12 -53.85 -27.06
N SER A 750 -41.93 -53.59 -27.63
CA SER A 750 -41.54 -54.08 -28.96
C SER A 750 -41.44 -55.60 -29.00
N ALA A 751 -40.78 -56.23 -28.02
CA ALA A 751 -40.71 -57.69 -27.90
C ALA A 751 -42.10 -58.32 -27.65
N ALA A 752 -42.98 -57.64 -26.92
CA ALA A 752 -44.37 -58.05 -26.76
C ALA A 752 -45.19 -57.89 -28.07
N GLN A 753 -44.90 -56.88 -28.88
CA GLN A 753 -45.50 -56.72 -30.21
C GLN A 753 -45.00 -57.80 -31.18
N GLU A 754 -43.70 -58.06 -31.24
CA GLU A 754 -43.11 -59.17 -32.00
C GLU A 754 -43.73 -60.51 -31.58
N HIS A 755 -43.88 -60.77 -30.28
CA HIS A 755 -44.55 -61.97 -29.78
C HIS A 755 -46.05 -62.03 -30.14
N ILE A 756 -46.75 -60.88 -30.20
CA ILE A 756 -48.14 -60.81 -30.68
C ILE A 756 -48.22 -61.08 -32.19
N GLU A 757 -47.27 -60.58 -32.99
CA GLU A 757 -47.18 -60.88 -34.43
C GLU A 757 -46.86 -62.36 -34.67
N ASP A 758 -45.96 -62.95 -33.90
CA ASP A 758 -45.65 -64.38 -33.90
C ASP A 758 -46.89 -65.23 -33.54
N LEU A 759 -47.62 -64.84 -32.49
CA LEU A 759 -48.87 -65.50 -32.11
C LEU A 759 -49.95 -65.32 -33.19
N LEU A 760 -50.03 -64.17 -33.85
CA LEU A 760 -50.94 -63.94 -34.98
C LEU A 760 -50.55 -64.75 -36.21
N ALA A 761 -49.26 -64.95 -36.47
CA ALA A 761 -48.74 -65.81 -37.53
C ALA A 761 -49.03 -67.28 -37.24
N GLN A 762 -48.82 -67.75 -36.01
CA GLN A 762 -49.19 -69.10 -35.54
C GLN A 762 -50.71 -69.33 -35.62
N LEU A 763 -51.53 -68.34 -35.25
CA LEU A 763 -52.99 -68.40 -35.37
C LEU A 763 -53.43 -68.32 -36.85
N GLY A 764 -52.65 -67.65 -37.70
CA GLY A 764 -52.78 -67.65 -39.16
C GLY A 764 -52.53 -69.03 -39.76
N GLN A 765 -51.40 -69.66 -39.40
CA GLN A 765 -51.06 -71.03 -39.80
C GLN A 765 -52.10 -72.03 -39.29
N ALA A 766 -52.46 -72.00 -38.01
CA ALA A 766 -53.50 -72.87 -37.46
C ALA A 766 -54.89 -72.67 -38.13
N ARG A 767 -55.19 -71.47 -38.63
CA ARG A 767 -56.38 -71.21 -39.47
C ARG A 767 -56.24 -71.76 -40.89
N GLN A 768 -55.04 -71.81 -41.44
CA GLN A 768 -54.74 -72.40 -42.74
C GLN A 768 -54.76 -73.93 -42.66
N ASP A 769 -54.10 -74.52 -41.67
CA ASP A 769 -54.18 -75.95 -41.34
C ASP A 769 -55.65 -76.38 -41.10
N ALA A 770 -56.44 -75.56 -40.41
CA ALA A 770 -57.86 -75.80 -40.19
C ALA A 770 -58.76 -75.54 -41.41
N ARG A 771 -58.25 -74.89 -42.48
CA ARG A 771 -58.90 -74.86 -43.80
C ARG A 771 -58.55 -76.12 -44.57
N GLU A 772 -57.27 -76.46 -44.65
CA GLU A 772 -56.79 -77.66 -45.36
C GLU A 772 -57.40 -78.94 -44.76
N ALA A 773 -57.56 -79.02 -43.44
CA ALA A 773 -58.30 -80.10 -42.78
C ALA A 773 -59.80 -80.11 -43.08
N ARG A 774 -60.44 -78.95 -43.34
CA ARG A 774 -61.84 -78.86 -43.76
C ARG A 774 -62.02 -79.22 -45.23
N ASP A 775 -61.09 -78.80 -46.08
CA ASP A 775 -61.12 -79.09 -47.51
C ASP A 775 -60.83 -80.59 -47.73
N ALA A 776 -59.87 -81.17 -47.00
CA ALA A 776 -59.68 -82.63 -46.94
C ALA A 776 -60.90 -83.37 -46.37
N HIS A 777 -61.61 -82.81 -45.38
CA HIS A 777 -62.88 -83.38 -44.91
C HIS A 777 -63.98 -83.28 -45.99
N ALA A 778 -64.04 -82.19 -46.75
CA ALA A 778 -64.98 -82.03 -47.86
C ALA A 778 -64.67 -83.00 -49.01
N GLU A 779 -63.40 -83.28 -49.31
CA GLU A 779 -63.00 -84.34 -50.24
C GLU A 779 -63.31 -85.75 -49.71
N ALA A 780 -63.13 -85.99 -48.41
CA ALA A 780 -63.54 -87.23 -47.75
C ALA A 780 -65.07 -87.43 -47.80
N GLU A 781 -65.85 -86.36 -47.62
CA GLU A 781 -67.30 -86.42 -47.80
C GLU A 781 -67.71 -86.56 -49.26
N ALA A 782 -67.05 -85.90 -50.21
CA ALA A 782 -67.33 -86.05 -51.65
C ALA A 782 -66.98 -87.46 -52.17
N THR A 783 -65.91 -88.08 -51.67
CA THR A 783 -65.56 -89.48 -52.01
C THR A 783 -66.50 -90.47 -51.33
N LYS A 784 -66.89 -90.23 -50.07
CA LYS A 784 -67.98 -90.97 -49.39
C LYS A 784 -69.31 -90.82 -50.12
N GLU A 785 -69.64 -89.65 -50.66
CA GLU A 785 -70.86 -89.44 -51.42
C GLU A 785 -70.82 -90.14 -52.79
N ARG A 786 -69.65 -90.18 -53.46
CA ARG A 786 -69.44 -91.03 -54.65
C ARG A 786 -69.65 -92.51 -54.33
N LEU A 787 -69.13 -93.00 -53.20
CA LEU A 787 -69.36 -94.38 -52.73
C LEU A 787 -70.84 -94.64 -52.40
N VAL A 788 -71.53 -93.72 -51.72
CA VAL A 788 -72.97 -93.82 -51.46
C VAL A 788 -73.79 -93.78 -52.75
N ARG A 789 -73.42 -92.96 -53.73
CA ARG A 789 -74.05 -92.96 -55.07
C ARG A 789 -73.77 -94.27 -55.83
N SER A 790 -72.58 -94.86 -55.69
CA SER A 790 -72.23 -96.17 -56.25
C SER A 790 -73.07 -97.28 -55.63
N HIS A 791 -73.07 -97.42 -54.30
CA HIS A 791 -73.90 -98.40 -53.60
C HIS A 791 -75.40 -98.18 -53.77
N ARG A 792 -75.83 -96.95 -54.06
CA ARG A 792 -77.22 -96.66 -54.42
C ARG A 792 -77.55 -97.09 -55.84
N ALA A 793 -76.67 -96.89 -56.82
CA ALA A 793 -76.85 -97.42 -58.17
C ALA A 793 -76.78 -98.96 -58.20
N GLU A 794 -75.94 -99.55 -57.36
CA GLU A 794 -75.85 -100.99 -57.10
C GLU A 794 -77.16 -101.51 -56.48
N ALA A 795 -77.65 -100.90 -55.39
CA ALA A 795 -78.90 -101.28 -54.73
C ALA A 795 -80.16 -100.99 -55.57
N ASP A 796 -80.19 -99.93 -56.36
CA ASP A 796 -81.27 -99.66 -57.32
C ASP A 796 -81.21 -100.64 -58.52
N GLY A 797 -80.01 -101.17 -58.85
CA GLY A 797 -79.80 -102.25 -59.82
C GLY A 797 -80.27 -103.61 -59.29
N ASP A 798 -79.85 -104.01 -58.08
CA ASP A 798 -80.35 -105.18 -57.37
C ASP A 798 -81.87 -105.09 -57.19
N ARG A 799 -82.40 -103.90 -56.89
CA ARG A 799 -83.83 -103.64 -56.83
C ARG A 799 -84.51 -103.82 -58.19
N ALA A 800 -83.91 -103.36 -59.28
CA ALA A 800 -84.47 -103.59 -60.62
C ALA A 800 -84.52 -105.08 -60.97
N ILE A 801 -83.46 -105.84 -60.65
CA ILE A 801 -83.41 -107.30 -60.79
C ILE A 801 -84.47 -107.98 -59.90
N LEU A 802 -84.65 -107.51 -58.66
CA LEU A 802 -85.68 -108.03 -57.75
C LEU A 802 -87.11 -107.64 -58.16
N GLU A 803 -87.33 -106.48 -58.79
CA GLU A 803 -88.61 -106.06 -59.35
C GLU A 803 -88.92 -106.80 -60.68
N GLU A 804 -87.91 -107.17 -61.46
CA GLU A 804 -88.02 -108.07 -62.62
C GLU A 804 -88.33 -109.51 -62.18
N ASN A 805 -87.59 -110.07 -61.22
CA ASN A 805 -87.90 -111.38 -60.62
C ASN A 805 -89.28 -111.40 -59.96
N LEU A 806 -89.71 -110.31 -59.29
CA LEU A 806 -91.07 -110.18 -58.77
C LEU A 806 -92.12 -110.03 -59.88
N ARG A 807 -91.77 -109.49 -61.05
CA ARG A 807 -92.66 -109.42 -62.22
C ARG A 807 -92.78 -110.78 -62.89
N GLU A 808 -91.70 -111.53 -62.97
CA GLU A 808 -91.67 -112.91 -63.48
C GLU A 808 -92.48 -113.83 -62.56
N HIS A 809 -92.18 -113.88 -61.25
CA HIS A 809 -92.97 -114.63 -60.26
C HIS A 809 -94.43 -114.15 -60.15
N ARG A 810 -94.75 -112.89 -60.50
CA ARG A 810 -96.15 -112.43 -60.63
C ARG A 810 -96.81 -112.97 -61.89
N SER A 811 -96.10 -113.03 -63.02
CA SER A 811 -96.63 -113.62 -64.25
C SER A 811 -96.83 -115.14 -64.09
N GLU A 812 -95.93 -115.84 -63.38
CA GLU A 812 -96.12 -117.24 -62.96
C GLU A 812 -97.32 -117.41 -62.03
N LEU A 813 -97.54 -116.47 -61.09
CA LEU A 813 -98.73 -116.48 -60.24
C LEU A 813 -100.01 -116.17 -61.02
N GLU A 814 -99.96 -115.36 -62.08
CA GLU A 814 -101.11 -115.06 -62.93
C GLU A 814 -101.42 -116.19 -63.92
N THR A 815 -100.43 -116.89 -64.47
CA THR A 815 -100.65 -118.12 -65.25
C THR A 815 -101.20 -119.24 -64.36
N ALA A 816 -100.60 -119.49 -63.18
CA ALA A 816 -101.12 -120.47 -62.22
C ALA A 816 -102.54 -120.14 -61.72
N ARG A 817 -102.88 -118.84 -61.57
CA ARG A 817 -104.25 -118.40 -61.26
C ARG A 817 -105.21 -118.58 -62.44
N ALA A 818 -104.78 -118.30 -63.68
CA ALA A 818 -105.59 -118.52 -64.87
C ALA A 818 -105.85 -120.02 -65.13
N GLU A 819 -104.89 -120.89 -64.80
CA GLU A 819 -105.07 -122.34 -64.80
C GLU A 819 -106.02 -122.78 -63.67
N LEU A 820 -105.90 -122.24 -62.46
CA LEU A 820 -106.85 -122.51 -61.37
C LEU A 820 -108.28 -122.04 -61.66
N GLU A 821 -108.50 -120.89 -62.30
CA GLU A 821 -109.85 -120.48 -62.72
C GLU A 821 -110.38 -121.32 -63.89
N ARG A 822 -109.55 -121.72 -64.85
CA ARG A 822 -109.95 -122.70 -65.88
C ARG A 822 -110.40 -124.02 -65.24
N ILE A 823 -109.66 -124.53 -64.26
CA ILE A 823 -110.02 -125.75 -63.51
C ILE A 823 -111.30 -125.55 -62.68
N LYS A 824 -111.54 -124.35 -62.12
CA LYS A 824 -112.81 -124.04 -61.44
C LYS A 824 -113.99 -123.98 -62.39
N ASP A 825 -113.82 -123.44 -63.60
CA ASP A 825 -114.91 -123.33 -64.57
C ASP A 825 -115.22 -124.67 -65.25
N THR A 826 -114.22 -125.54 -65.50
CA THR A 826 -114.49 -126.93 -65.91
C THR A 826 -115.16 -127.71 -64.78
N THR A 827 -114.69 -127.60 -63.52
CA THR A 827 -115.33 -128.32 -62.40
C THR A 827 -116.73 -127.80 -62.06
N LYS A 828 -117.07 -126.53 -62.32
CA LYS A 828 -118.48 -126.06 -62.28
C LYS A 828 -119.34 -126.77 -63.31
N ALA A 829 -118.90 -126.83 -64.58
CA ALA A 829 -119.63 -127.52 -65.65
C ALA A 829 -119.77 -129.02 -65.37
N GLU A 830 -118.73 -129.66 -64.84
CA GLU A 830 -118.76 -131.08 -64.42
C GLU A 830 -119.65 -131.31 -63.18
N VAL A 831 -119.78 -130.34 -62.27
CA VAL A 831 -120.72 -130.40 -61.14
C VAL A 831 -122.17 -130.28 -61.60
N GLU A 832 -122.47 -129.49 -62.63
CA GLU A 832 -123.81 -129.44 -63.24
C GLU A 832 -124.16 -130.72 -64.01
N ALA A 833 -123.19 -131.33 -64.70
CA ALA A 833 -123.33 -132.69 -65.25
C ALA A 833 -123.51 -133.75 -64.13
N ALA A 834 -122.79 -133.64 -63.02
CA ALA A 834 -122.96 -134.50 -61.85
C ALA A 834 -124.32 -134.28 -61.15
N GLN A 835 -124.95 -133.11 -61.28
CA GLN A 835 -126.30 -132.87 -60.77
C GLN A 835 -127.39 -133.50 -61.67
N THR A 836 -127.18 -133.59 -62.98
CA THR A 836 -128.11 -134.32 -63.87
C THR A 836 -127.96 -135.84 -63.78
N LEU A 837 -126.77 -136.37 -63.46
CA LEU A 837 -126.60 -137.78 -63.09
C LEU A 837 -127.07 -138.09 -61.65
N ARG A 838 -126.94 -137.13 -60.72
CA ARG A 838 -127.77 -137.09 -59.47
C ARG A 838 -129.25 -136.78 -59.75
N GLY A 839 -129.67 -136.73 -61.01
CA GLY A 839 -131.05 -136.79 -61.50
C GLY A 839 -131.50 -138.20 -61.92
N GLN A 840 -130.65 -139.23 -61.77
CA GLN A 840 -130.98 -140.65 -61.90
C GLN A 840 -130.61 -141.48 -60.63
N LEU A 841 -130.39 -140.91 -59.45
CA LEU A 841 -131.47 -140.49 -58.53
C LEU A 841 -132.50 -141.60 -58.31
N ARG A 842 -132.26 -142.40 -57.26
CA ARG A 842 -133.21 -143.24 -56.51
C ARG A 842 -133.85 -144.43 -57.22
N GLY A 843 -134.12 -144.39 -58.53
CA GLY A 843 -134.88 -145.44 -59.22
C GLY A 843 -134.28 -146.85 -59.18
N ALA A 844 -132.96 -146.97 -58.98
CA ALA A 844 -132.30 -148.26 -58.76
C ALA A 844 -132.17 -148.61 -57.26
N ASP A 845 -131.82 -147.64 -56.43
CA ASP A 845 -131.58 -147.86 -54.99
C ASP A 845 -132.88 -148.18 -54.23
N GLU A 846 -134.00 -147.51 -54.57
CA GLU A 846 -135.33 -147.77 -53.98
C GLU A 846 -135.77 -149.23 -54.19
N ALA A 847 -135.35 -149.89 -55.28
CA ALA A 847 -135.67 -151.28 -55.56
C ALA A 847 -134.84 -152.29 -54.73
N HIS A 848 -133.61 -151.95 -54.34
CA HIS A 848 -132.77 -152.83 -53.51
C HIS A 848 -132.93 -152.54 -52.00
N GLU A 849 -133.28 -151.32 -51.61
CA GLU A 849 -133.62 -150.97 -50.22
C GLU A 849 -134.94 -151.64 -49.77
N GLU A 850 -135.86 -151.95 -50.70
CA GLU A 850 -137.04 -152.77 -50.41
C GLU A 850 -136.66 -154.19 -49.92
N LEU A 851 -135.51 -154.71 -50.37
CA LEU A 851 -134.94 -155.98 -49.90
C LEU A 851 -134.32 -155.82 -48.49
N VAL A 852 -133.62 -154.71 -48.21
CA VAL A 852 -133.03 -154.39 -46.89
C VAL A 852 -134.11 -154.29 -45.81
N LYS A 853 -135.25 -153.66 -46.11
CA LYS A 853 -136.39 -153.53 -45.17
C LYS A 853 -137.04 -154.86 -44.75
N THR A 854 -136.75 -155.97 -45.43
CA THR A 854 -137.16 -157.32 -44.96
C THR A 854 -136.19 -157.96 -43.94
N MET A 855 -134.98 -157.41 -43.79
CA MET A 855 -133.93 -157.94 -42.91
C MET A 855 -133.71 -157.09 -41.66
N GLU A 856 -133.65 -155.77 -41.77
CA GLU A 856 -133.35 -154.90 -40.62
C GLU A 856 -134.52 -154.80 -39.61
N ALA A 857 -135.75 -154.99 -40.08
CA ALA A 857 -136.93 -155.16 -39.23
C ALA A 857 -136.88 -156.40 -38.31
N ALA A 858 -135.86 -157.27 -38.43
CA ALA A 858 -135.76 -158.53 -37.71
C ALA A 858 -134.69 -158.58 -36.60
N LYS A 859 -133.70 -157.65 -36.54
CA LYS A 859 -132.55 -157.86 -35.64
C LYS A 859 -132.05 -156.73 -34.74
N ASP A 860 -132.25 -155.44 -35.02
CA ASP A 860 -131.94 -154.40 -34.02
C ASP A 860 -133.05 -154.17 -32.97
N ALA A 861 -133.79 -155.26 -32.71
CA ALA A 861 -134.15 -155.66 -31.35
C ALA A 861 -132.94 -156.09 -30.48
N SER A 862 -131.71 -155.95 -30.98
CA SER A 862 -130.44 -156.34 -30.34
C SER A 862 -129.66 -155.21 -29.66
N ALA A 863 -130.25 -154.01 -29.55
CA ALA A 863 -130.10 -153.10 -28.39
C ALA A 863 -128.72 -152.37 -28.27
N GLU A 864 -128.56 -151.22 -27.61
CA GLU A 864 -129.45 -150.34 -26.83
C GLU A 864 -130.36 -150.99 -25.74
N ALA A 865 -129.93 -151.65 -24.66
CA ALA A 865 -128.69 -152.19 -24.10
C ALA A 865 -127.34 -151.95 -24.81
N GLU A 866 -126.47 -151.02 -24.39
CA GLU A 866 -126.50 -150.24 -23.14
C GLU A 866 -126.02 -148.80 -23.35
N LEU A 867 -126.75 -147.88 -22.72
CA LEU A 867 -126.61 -146.44 -22.91
C LEU A 867 -125.44 -145.85 -22.08
N ALA A 868 -124.78 -144.85 -22.65
CA ALA A 868 -124.20 -143.68 -21.97
C ALA A 868 -123.15 -143.88 -20.84
N MET A 869 -121.87 -143.73 -21.20
CA MET A 869 -120.70 -143.53 -20.32
C MET A 869 -119.72 -142.58 -21.06
N ARG A 870 -119.06 -141.54 -20.51
CA ARG A 870 -119.03 -140.81 -19.21
C ARG A 870 -118.80 -139.31 -19.55
N HIS A 871 -119.28 -138.24 -18.88
CA HIS A 871 -119.80 -137.99 -17.53
C HIS A 871 -118.73 -137.80 -16.41
N PRO A 872 -118.97 -137.02 -15.32
CA PRO A 872 -118.29 -135.72 -15.11
C PRO A 872 -117.88 -135.44 -13.62
N THR A 873 -118.05 -134.19 -13.13
CA THR A 873 -118.03 -133.69 -11.72
C THR A 873 -116.67 -133.28 -11.09
N LYS A 874 -116.56 -132.47 -10.01
CA LYS A 874 -117.23 -131.20 -9.52
C LYS A 874 -116.56 -130.83 -8.16
N SER A 875 -116.04 -129.61 -7.93
CA SER A 875 -115.95 -129.02 -6.55
C SER A 875 -115.41 -127.57 -6.44
N TYR A 876 -116.16 -126.73 -5.71
CA TYR A 876 -115.72 -125.79 -4.64
C TYR A 876 -114.62 -124.70 -4.83
N THR A 877 -115.11 -123.44 -4.82
CA THR A 877 -114.71 -122.28 -3.98
C THR A 877 -113.35 -121.54 -4.09
N SER A 878 -113.49 -120.21 -4.02
CA SER A 878 -112.66 -119.24 -3.27
C SER A 878 -111.73 -118.29 -4.04
N SER A 879 -111.71 -117.08 -3.47
CA SER A 879 -110.98 -115.83 -3.72
C SER A 879 -109.44 -115.91 -3.64
N THR A 880 -108.82 -114.72 -3.73
CA THR A 880 -107.43 -114.33 -3.37
C THR A 880 -106.33 -114.50 -4.43
N CYS A 881 -105.36 -113.57 -4.40
CA CYS A 881 -103.96 -113.74 -4.86
C CYS A 881 -103.70 -113.90 -6.38
N ALA A 882 -102.46 -113.80 -6.92
CA ALA A 882 -101.26 -113.01 -6.53
C ALA A 882 -100.14 -113.09 -7.62
N VAL A 883 -99.17 -112.15 -7.55
CA VAL A 883 -97.69 -112.38 -7.66
C VAL A 883 -97.08 -112.97 -8.98
N PHE A 884 -96.39 -112.07 -9.73
CA PHE A 884 -95.01 -112.20 -10.28
C PHE A 884 -94.62 -113.14 -11.47
N PHE A 885 -93.36 -112.90 -11.91
CA PHE A 885 -92.40 -113.76 -12.67
C PHE A 885 -92.59 -113.87 -14.19
N LYS A 886 -91.55 -114.14 -15.02
CA LYS A 886 -90.11 -114.56 -14.86
C LYS A 886 -89.27 -113.81 -15.93
N VAL A 887 -87.94 -113.60 -15.93
CA VAL A 887 -86.74 -114.21 -15.30
C VAL A 887 -86.13 -115.44 -16.01
N SER A 888 -84.85 -115.28 -16.43
CA SER A 888 -83.81 -116.26 -16.85
C SER A 888 -83.80 -116.84 -18.28
N PHE A 889 -82.60 -116.72 -18.91
CA PHE A 889 -81.89 -117.62 -19.84
C PHE A 889 -82.65 -118.24 -21.04
N ARG A 890 -82.01 -118.42 -22.22
CA ARG A 890 -80.62 -118.85 -22.41
C ARG A 890 -80.04 -118.40 -23.75
#